data_AF-A0A9P6H7E5-F1
#
_entry.id   AF-A0A9P6H7E5-F1
#
_cell.length_a   1.000
_cell.length_b   1.000
_cell.length_c   1.000
_cell.angle_alpha   90.00
_cell.angle_beta   90.00
_cell.angle_gamma   90.00
#
_symmetry.space_group_name_H-M   'P 1'
#
loop_
_entity.id
_entity.type
_entity.pdbx_description
1 polymer ?
#
loop_
_entity_poly.entity_id
_entity_poly.type
_entity_poly.pdbx_seq_one_letter_code
_entity_poly.pdbx_strand_id
1 'polypeptide(L)'
;MCPVGIWALAPSVSDFTDDGSLLLPTSDANMGAVDEIGDEVEEIGEWLGSKRKRANEANEEVTARWKVARREGREMLPDDESGVETDDERKPSRSASASRRLKELARSADFMVDEKKRKRFEEKCVEMDSEAKFRYQDAGWQVLHSKCLKWYKMSEPYNATKFRQHLGTCKARGDKQNLLITSFFKPKDPNDGTEAKSKITVSARNQIFVGGSASASPSIKPPQAGNELVAQRQPCLGISKRHDPLVSTYLSRTVVEGAGSVSLQEATEMVFGKGAEYSKLTGKQKADVTTAQSHLRSWSINRELQVIFSTVCAKFVDQDRSPNKTCSNCEKVLRSDSFKRALRVKPAPFERMKFIPAKYRGSLEDLGAKFAGIRGLSDLLQDDPQTSMWVRFVRGVIKGEYDDKLVFLAMIQATVTAHDRNSRGVGLQNMIYLPIYEEFTQMVALTSPRTYRLLAPHIQLPSLRHHQSLRSRSPLFPRFICNDSFLLAQHYMASVGYSGPTAATKAVLVANPEELQNLLARLEDKVATKLRLWCIQIPLIGIPSMIVAAEAIPNNLTAEELYEKSREVIDNLKSHGINAVSYSSDGTKVERAVQDLLISHAMNWVTHTIPDPEDDCTHEIRIPMYRLSPIVMIQDSKHAAKTMRNNLFSGARALVLGNHLAMYSHVRDMAFNPLPGCPLYHRDVEKLDRQDDNSATRLFSAAVLDFAVNRFPDRLGLIVYLFVMGEVVDAYQSWTITHLERIKMVLRCRYLLRLWKCFLNAARYPKTRYYISREADDILDTLVDGLIGLVYVYRDHLGEQRYPLLPWLHSTEICEHVFAECRKLVKDFTHLDFLHMVPRLHIMIRAASLFSKGTDPKARAMGYSHSYLNPENAHIALVVTRDLHKKCGKGAIL
;
A
#
# COMPACT_ATOMS: atom_id res chain seq x y z
N MET A 1 -3.19 -8.82 30.33
CA MET A 1 -2.48 -9.25 31.55
C MET A 1 -1.37 -10.21 31.14
N CYS A 2 -0.19 -10.10 31.75
CA CYS A 2 0.90 -11.11 31.72
C CYS A 2 0.58 -12.26 32.72
N PRO A 3 1.36 -13.37 32.86
CA PRO A 3 2.80 -13.60 32.56
C PRO A 3 3.12 -14.81 31.63
N VAL A 4 4.24 -14.83 30.90
CA VAL A 4 5.63 -15.29 31.22
C VAL A 4 5.77 -16.80 31.54
N GLY A 5 6.61 -17.47 30.74
CA GLY A 5 7.11 -18.84 30.97
C GLY A 5 8.38 -19.12 30.16
N ILE A 6 9.55 -18.92 30.78
CA ILE A 6 10.86 -19.43 30.30
C ILE A 6 10.90 -20.94 30.55
N TRP A 7 11.70 -21.71 29.81
CA TRP A 7 12.52 -22.82 30.33
C TRP A 7 13.67 -23.08 29.34
N ALA A 8 14.85 -23.42 29.85
CA ALA A 8 16.05 -23.69 29.07
C ALA A 8 16.52 -25.12 29.35
N LEU A 9 17.13 -25.79 28.38
CA LEU A 9 17.92 -27.00 28.58
C LEU A 9 19.01 -27.12 27.51
N ALA A 10 20.22 -27.40 27.96
CA ALA A 10 21.36 -27.84 27.15
C ALA A 10 21.86 -29.18 27.73
N PRO A 11 22.44 -30.05 26.88
CA PRO A 11 23.78 -30.60 27.14
C PRO A 11 24.67 -30.43 25.89
N SER A 12 25.91 -29.94 25.94
CA SER A 12 27.15 -30.45 26.56
C SER A 12 27.91 -31.47 25.69
N VAL A 13 29.22 -31.25 25.55
CA VAL A 13 30.18 -31.92 24.65
C VAL A 13 30.95 -33.03 25.38
N SER A 14 31.16 -34.17 24.72
CA SER A 14 32.15 -35.23 25.01
C SER A 14 31.91 -36.43 24.05
N ASP A 15 32.87 -37.17 23.48
CA ASP A 15 34.30 -36.99 23.15
C ASP A 15 34.69 -38.08 22.10
N PHE A 16 35.68 -37.85 21.20
CA PHE A 16 36.51 -38.92 20.60
C PHE A 16 37.73 -38.33 19.85
N THR A 17 38.90 -38.96 20.03
CA THR A 17 40.24 -38.48 19.61
C THR A 17 40.93 -39.38 18.58
N ASP A 18 41.68 -38.73 17.70
CA ASP A 18 42.97 -39.10 17.09
C ASP A 18 43.17 -40.26 16.08
N ASP A 19 43.97 -39.88 15.08
CA ASP A 19 44.97 -40.60 14.28
C ASP A 19 44.61 -41.68 13.23
N GLY A 20 45.18 -41.50 12.01
CA GLY A 20 45.00 -42.40 10.87
C GLY A 20 45.58 -41.89 9.53
N SER A 21 46.89 -41.65 9.49
CA SER A 21 47.70 -41.18 8.35
C SER A 21 47.40 -41.73 6.94
N LEU A 22 47.56 -40.85 5.92
CA LEU A 22 48.13 -41.07 4.58
C LEU A 22 47.59 -42.20 3.67
N LEU A 23 47.12 -41.84 2.46
CA LEU A 23 47.81 -42.12 1.20
C LEU A 23 47.06 -41.53 -0.03
N LEU A 24 47.79 -40.78 -0.87
CA LEU A 24 47.36 -40.42 -2.24
C LEU A 24 47.95 -41.44 -3.23
N PRO A 25 47.21 -41.85 -4.26
CA PRO A 25 47.79 -42.29 -5.54
C PRO A 25 48.01 -41.08 -6.45
N THR A 26 49.20 -40.99 -7.03
CA THR A 26 49.63 -39.99 -8.01
C THR A 26 49.32 -40.40 -9.45
N SER A 27 49.53 -39.45 -10.39
CA SER A 27 49.94 -39.67 -11.80
C SER A 27 48.96 -40.36 -12.78
N ASP A 28 48.79 -39.92 -14.03
CA ASP A 28 49.34 -38.74 -14.73
C ASP A 28 48.54 -38.39 -16.00
N ALA A 29 48.91 -37.25 -16.63
CA ALA A 29 48.57 -36.80 -17.99
C ALA A 29 47.19 -36.11 -18.22
N ASN A 30 47.15 -34.78 -18.11
CA ASN A 30 47.47 -33.94 -19.28
C ASN A 30 47.69 -32.45 -18.88
N MET A 31 48.90 -31.93 -19.10
CA MET A 31 49.18 -30.49 -19.02
C MET A 31 48.94 -29.84 -20.38
N GLY A 32 48.16 -28.76 -20.42
CA GLY A 32 47.93 -27.99 -21.65
C GLY A 32 46.69 -27.11 -21.64
N ALA A 33 46.52 -26.28 -20.58
CA ALA A 33 45.42 -25.31 -20.47
C ALA A 33 45.63 -24.27 -19.33
N VAL A 34 46.85 -23.75 -19.12
CA VAL A 34 47.12 -22.79 -18.02
C VAL A 34 47.83 -21.52 -18.50
N ASP A 35 48.64 -21.57 -19.57
CA ASP A 35 49.40 -20.40 -20.01
C ASP A 35 48.56 -19.35 -20.76
N GLU A 36 47.47 -19.74 -21.45
CA GLU A 36 46.59 -18.81 -22.18
C GLU A 36 45.73 -17.88 -21.27
N ILE A 37 45.65 -18.16 -19.97
CA ILE A 37 44.88 -17.34 -19.02
C ILE A 37 45.77 -16.25 -18.38
N GLY A 38 47.09 -16.36 -18.48
CA GLY A 38 48.03 -15.34 -17.98
C GLY A 38 47.98 -14.06 -18.82
N ASP A 39 48.14 -14.22 -20.14
CA ASP A 39 48.32 -13.11 -21.07
C ASP A 39 47.06 -12.22 -21.20
N GLU A 40 45.85 -12.81 -21.21
CA GLU A 40 44.60 -12.03 -21.26
C GLU A 40 44.39 -11.15 -20.00
N VAL A 41 44.86 -11.60 -18.83
CA VAL A 41 44.72 -10.84 -17.58
C VAL A 41 45.69 -9.66 -17.53
N GLU A 42 46.89 -9.80 -18.10
CA GLU A 42 47.87 -8.73 -18.20
C GLU A 42 47.45 -7.67 -19.23
N GLU A 43 46.93 -8.08 -20.40
CA GLU A 43 46.45 -7.15 -21.44
C GLU A 43 45.22 -6.33 -20.99
N ILE A 44 44.29 -6.94 -20.24
CA ILE A 44 43.18 -6.22 -19.59
C ILE A 44 43.69 -5.23 -18.53
N GLY A 45 44.76 -5.58 -17.81
CA GLY A 45 45.44 -4.71 -16.85
C GLY A 45 46.01 -3.45 -17.50
N GLU A 46 46.76 -3.61 -18.60
CA GLU A 46 47.31 -2.48 -19.36
C GLU A 46 46.23 -1.61 -19.99
N TRP A 47 45.16 -2.21 -20.54
CA TRP A 47 44.04 -1.47 -21.13
C TRP A 47 43.30 -0.59 -20.10
N LEU A 48 43.05 -1.13 -18.90
CA LEU A 48 42.46 -0.37 -17.79
C LEU A 48 43.40 0.75 -17.29
N GLY A 49 44.71 0.50 -17.25
CA GLY A 49 45.73 1.51 -16.96
C GLY A 49 45.72 2.66 -17.96
N SER A 50 45.72 2.35 -19.26
CA SER A 50 45.69 3.33 -20.35
C SER A 50 44.43 4.20 -20.33
N LYS A 51 43.25 3.59 -20.08
CA LYS A 51 41.99 4.34 -19.90
C LYS A 51 42.02 5.28 -18.70
N ARG A 52 42.59 4.84 -17.58
CA ARG A 52 42.70 5.65 -16.35
C ARG A 52 43.66 6.83 -16.53
N LYS A 53 44.75 6.64 -17.29
CA LYS A 53 45.70 7.71 -17.63
C LYS A 53 45.05 8.78 -18.51
N ARG A 54 44.39 8.40 -19.61
CA ARG A 54 43.66 9.35 -20.48
C ARG A 54 42.53 10.09 -19.75
N ALA A 55 41.85 9.43 -18.82
CA ALA A 55 40.80 10.07 -18.01
C ALA A 55 41.37 11.15 -17.05
N ASN A 56 42.58 10.95 -16.52
CA ASN A 56 43.26 11.96 -15.70
C ASN A 56 43.80 13.11 -16.55
N GLU A 57 44.46 12.82 -17.68
CA GLU A 57 45.00 13.82 -18.61
C GLU A 57 43.89 14.75 -19.14
N ALA A 58 42.73 14.19 -19.55
CA ALA A 58 41.57 14.98 -19.96
C ALA A 58 40.99 15.85 -18.84
N ASN A 59 41.06 15.39 -17.58
CA ASN A 59 40.58 16.14 -16.43
C ASN A 59 41.54 17.29 -16.05
N GLU A 60 42.85 17.10 -16.22
CA GLU A 60 43.86 18.15 -16.06
C GLU A 60 43.76 19.20 -17.18
N GLU A 61 43.54 18.80 -18.44
CA GLU A 61 43.33 19.71 -19.57
C GLU A 61 42.07 20.59 -19.38
N VAL A 62 40.96 19.99 -18.94
CA VAL A 62 39.76 20.75 -18.56
C VAL A 62 40.07 21.72 -17.41
N THR A 63 40.75 21.26 -16.36
CA THR A 63 41.11 22.11 -15.21
C THR A 63 42.07 23.25 -15.59
N ALA A 64 42.92 23.07 -16.59
CA ALA A 64 43.76 24.11 -17.17
C ALA A 64 42.94 25.14 -17.97
N ARG A 65 42.02 24.70 -18.84
CA ARG A 65 41.11 25.60 -19.61
C ARG A 65 40.24 26.46 -18.69
N TRP A 66 39.75 25.91 -17.57
CA TRP A 66 39.02 26.68 -16.54
C TRP A 66 39.87 27.72 -15.79
N LYS A 67 41.20 27.58 -15.76
CA LYS A 67 42.12 28.55 -15.15
C LYS A 67 42.54 29.66 -16.12
N VAL A 68 42.67 29.35 -17.42
CA VAL A 68 42.97 30.34 -18.47
C VAL A 68 41.77 31.27 -18.71
N ALA A 69 40.56 30.72 -18.86
CA ALA A 69 39.32 31.49 -19.05
C ALA A 69 38.96 32.44 -17.90
N ARG A 70 39.67 32.37 -16.76
CA ARG A 70 39.48 33.23 -15.58
C ARG A 70 40.55 34.32 -15.45
N ARG A 71 41.53 34.40 -16.36
CA ARG A 71 42.61 35.40 -16.37
C ARG A 71 42.50 36.48 -17.45
N GLU A 72 41.63 36.32 -18.44
CA GLU A 72 41.57 37.20 -19.63
C GLU A 72 40.43 38.24 -19.59
N GLY A 73 39.79 38.44 -18.43
CA GLY A 73 38.72 39.42 -18.23
C GLY A 73 39.20 40.78 -17.71
N ARG A 74 39.78 41.61 -18.58
CA ARG A 74 39.92 43.08 -18.42
C ARG A 74 38.77 43.74 -19.21
N GLU A 75 38.24 44.94 -18.93
CA GLU A 75 38.51 46.01 -17.96
C GLU A 75 37.29 46.97 -17.96
N MET A 76 37.00 47.68 -16.85
CA MET A 76 36.63 49.12 -16.79
C MET A 76 35.97 49.50 -15.45
N LEU A 77 36.59 50.48 -14.77
CA LEU A 77 36.05 51.38 -13.73
C LEU A 77 35.19 52.47 -14.43
N PRO A 78 34.26 53.20 -13.75
CA PRO A 78 34.47 54.06 -12.57
C PRO A 78 33.32 54.00 -11.53
N ASP A 79 33.25 54.77 -10.45
CA ASP A 79 34.26 55.34 -9.54
C ASP A 79 33.56 55.56 -8.17
N ASP A 80 34.39 55.76 -7.14
CA ASP A 80 34.13 56.56 -5.93
C ASP A 80 33.32 56.07 -4.70
N GLU A 81 33.76 56.67 -3.58
CA GLU A 81 33.18 56.85 -2.25
C GLU A 81 32.96 55.67 -1.25
N SER A 82 33.87 55.68 -0.27
CA SER A 82 33.65 55.50 1.18
C SER A 82 33.59 54.07 1.76
N GLY A 83 34.35 53.85 2.84
CA GLY A 83 34.64 52.53 3.38
C GLY A 83 33.88 52.16 4.66
N VAL A 84 34.02 50.90 5.05
CA VAL A 84 33.73 50.38 6.40
C VAL A 84 34.85 49.41 6.80
N GLU A 85 35.23 49.44 8.07
CA GLU A 85 36.37 48.70 8.63
C GLU A 85 36.21 47.17 8.57
N THR A 86 37.33 46.45 8.57
CA THR A 86 37.36 44.98 8.60
C THR A 86 37.46 44.46 10.02
N ASP A 87 36.57 43.53 10.39
CA ASP A 87 36.48 42.96 11.73
C ASP A 87 37.30 41.66 11.88
N ASP A 88 37.85 41.47 13.08
CA ASP A 88 38.96 40.61 13.52
C ASP A 88 39.03 39.12 13.02
N GLU A 89 40.19 38.67 12.51
CA GLU A 89 40.48 37.26 12.23
C GLU A 89 40.74 36.43 13.52
N ARG A 90 39.70 35.81 14.07
CA ARG A 90 39.86 34.88 15.21
C ARG A 90 40.55 33.56 14.82
N LYS A 91 41.81 33.41 15.24
CA LYS A 91 42.56 32.14 15.17
C LYS A 91 41.81 30.98 15.86
N PRO A 92 41.78 29.76 15.28
CA PRO A 92 41.07 28.62 15.87
C PRO A 92 41.74 28.13 17.16
N SER A 93 40.92 27.69 18.12
CA SER A 93 41.41 27.24 19.43
C SER A 93 42.28 25.97 19.35
N ARG A 94 43.18 25.78 20.33
CA ARG A 94 44.03 24.58 20.46
C ARG A 94 43.24 23.26 20.31
N SER A 95 42.02 23.21 20.82
CA SER A 95 41.13 22.04 20.72
C SER A 95 40.61 21.77 19.29
N ALA A 96 40.31 22.82 18.52
CA ALA A 96 39.91 22.70 17.12
C ALA A 96 41.07 22.19 16.25
N SER A 97 42.30 22.67 16.50
CA SER A 97 43.51 22.21 15.81
C SER A 97 43.85 20.74 16.14
N ALA A 98 43.70 20.33 17.40
CA ALA A 98 43.88 18.93 17.80
C ALA A 98 42.83 18.00 17.13
N SER A 99 41.57 18.43 17.09
CA SER A 99 40.48 17.70 16.41
C SER A 99 40.72 17.54 14.90
N ARG A 100 41.26 18.57 14.21
CA ARG A 100 41.66 18.45 12.80
C ARG A 100 42.77 17.42 12.61
N ARG A 101 43.87 17.52 13.37
CA ARG A 101 45.00 16.58 13.30
C ARG A 101 44.58 15.13 13.55
N LEU A 102 43.65 14.89 14.47
CA LEU A 102 43.15 13.53 14.76
C LEU A 102 42.24 12.96 13.64
N LYS A 103 41.53 13.83 12.90
CA LYS A 103 40.74 13.45 11.71
C LYS A 103 41.61 13.20 10.48
N GLU A 104 42.73 13.89 10.36
CA GLU A 104 43.74 13.66 9.32
C GLU A 104 44.47 12.34 9.56
N LEU A 105 44.95 12.11 10.80
CA LEU A 105 45.57 10.83 11.19
C LEU A 105 44.61 9.64 11.04
N ALA A 106 43.30 9.81 11.30
CA ALA A 106 42.31 8.76 11.09
C ALA A 106 42.00 8.46 9.60
N ARG A 107 42.55 9.23 8.65
CA ARG A 107 42.42 9.00 7.20
C ARG A 107 43.67 8.37 6.58
N SER A 108 44.82 8.46 7.23
CA SER A 108 46.02 7.70 6.83
C SER A 108 45.89 6.23 7.22
N ALA A 109 46.50 5.33 6.44
CA ALA A 109 46.50 3.89 6.70
C ALA A 109 47.18 3.51 8.04
N ASP A 110 48.11 4.33 8.53
CA ASP A 110 48.90 4.10 9.74
C ASP A 110 48.21 4.50 11.07
N PHE A 111 46.88 4.57 11.12
CA PHE A 111 46.17 4.95 12.35
C PHE A 111 46.17 3.83 13.41
N MET A 112 47.21 3.78 14.24
CA MET A 112 47.20 2.92 15.44
C MET A 112 46.14 3.37 16.45
N VAL A 113 45.21 2.46 16.77
CA VAL A 113 44.12 2.69 17.72
C VAL A 113 44.64 2.54 19.16
N ASP A 114 44.39 3.55 19.99
CA ASP A 114 44.69 3.50 21.43
C ASP A 114 43.59 2.70 22.13
N GLU A 115 43.92 1.47 22.51
CA GLU A 115 43.01 0.51 23.12
C GLU A 115 42.33 1.05 24.40
N LYS A 116 43.07 1.80 25.23
CA LYS A 116 42.53 2.39 26.48
C LYS A 116 41.53 3.51 26.17
N LYS A 117 41.74 4.27 25.08
CA LYS A 117 40.78 5.28 24.63
C LYS A 117 39.59 4.66 23.91
N ARG A 118 39.77 3.56 23.15
CA ARG A 118 38.68 2.80 22.51
C ARG A 118 37.72 2.27 23.58
N LYS A 119 38.24 1.55 24.57
CA LYS A 119 37.41 0.95 25.63
C LYS A 119 36.58 2.00 26.39
N ARG A 120 37.17 3.14 26.77
CA ARG A 120 36.46 4.27 27.39
C ARG A 120 35.39 4.94 26.50
N PHE A 121 35.52 4.84 25.18
CA PHE A 121 34.52 5.33 24.23
C PHE A 121 33.35 4.34 24.11
N GLU A 122 33.64 3.05 24.07
CA GLU A 122 32.65 1.97 24.04
C GLU A 122 31.85 1.94 25.35
N GLU A 123 32.52 1.97 26.51
CA GLU A 123 31.90 2.10 27.84
C GLU A 123 30.90 3.27 27.89
N LYS A 124 31.28 4.46 27.39
CA LYS A 124 30.40 5.63 27.32
C LYS A 124 29.23 5.48 26.34
N CYS A 125 29.39 4.69 25.28
CA CYS A 125 28.28 4.44 24.35
C CYS A 125 27.32 3.39 24.92
N VAL A 126 27.83 2.35 25.59
CA VAL A 126 27.04 1.31 26.28
C VAL A 126 26.29 1.89 27.50
N GLU A 127 26.90 2.83 28.23
CA GLU A 127 26.25 3.60 29.31
C GLU A 127 25.02 4.39 28.80
N MET A 128 25.03 4.81 27.52
CA MET A 128 23.92 5.55 26.90
C MET A 128 22.93 4.66 26.12
N ASP A 129 23.36 3.45 25.70
CA ASP A 129 22.55 2.44 25.00
C ASP A 129 23.15 1.05 25.26
N SER A 130 22.51 0.25 26.13
CA SER A 130 23.04 -1.02 26.64
C SER A 130 23.29 -2.10 25.57
N GLU A 131 22.72 -1.95 24.37
CA GLU A 131 22.91 -2.88 23.24
C GLU A 131 23.66 -2.24 22.05
N ALA A 132 24.39 -1.14 22.29
CA ALA A 132 25.19 -0.49 21.26
C ALA A 132 26.25 -1.44 20.66
N LYS A 133 26.31 -1.52 19.32
CA LYS A 133 27.33 -2.31 18.59
C LYS A 133 28.30 -1.39 17.83
N PHE A 134 29.55 -1.83 17.68
CA PHE A 134 30.63 -1.01 17.13
C PHE A 134 31.19 -1.58 15.82
N ARG A 135 31.59 -0.70 14.90
CA ARG A 135 32.31 -1.04 13.65
C ARG A 135 33.42 -0.03 13.39
N TYR A 136 34.59 -0.53 12.97
CA TYR A 136 35.83 0.25 12.79
C TYR A 136 36.55 -0.11 11.48
N GLN A 137 35.81 -0.24 10.37
CA GLN A 137 36.37 -0.53 9.04
C GLN A 137 36.65 0.76 8.25
N ASP A 138 37.68 0.77 7.42
CA ASP A 138 38.01 1.80 6.40
C ASP A 138 37.83 3.26 6.86
N ALA A 139 38.61 3.66 7.88
CA ALA A 139 38.55 4.99 8.51
C ALA A 139 37.15 5.40 9.03
N GLY A 140 36.26 4.43 9.26
CA GLY A 140 34.88 4.62 9.69
C GLY A 140 34.62 4.18 11.13
N TRP A 141 34.70 5.12 12.08
CA TRP A 141 34.19 4.90 13.45
C TRP A 141 32.65 4.95 13.45
N GLN A 142 31.99 3.80 13.65
CA GLN A 142 30.53 3.67 13.60
C GLN A 142 29.96 3.02 14.86
N VAL A 143 28.80 3.52 15.32
CA VAL A 143 28.03 2.96 16.44
C VAL A 143 26.59 2.68 15.99
N LEU A 144 26.08 1.47 16.25
CA LEU A 144 24.69 1.08 16.07
C LEU A 144 23.88 1.49 17.30
N HIS A 145 22.77 2.19 17.10
CA HIS A 145 21.78 2.43 18.18
C HIS A 145 20.70 1.34 18.14
N SER A 146 20.50 0.65 19.26
CA SER A 146 19.52 -0.44 19.44
C SER A 146 18.10 -0.08 18.99
N LYS A 147 17.56 1.07 19.45
CA LYS A 147 16.16 1.50 19.22
C LYS A 147 15.80 1.81 17.76
N CYS A 148 16.77 2.15 16.92
CA CYS A 148 16.53 2.46 15.50
C CYS A 148 17.27 1.56 14.51
N LEU A 149 18.20 0.72 14.98
CA LEU A 149 19.02 -0.21 14.21
C LEU A 149 19.79 0.46 13.06
N LYS A 150 20.23 1.72 13.25
CA LYS A 150 21.03 2.46 12.28
C LYS A 150 22.46 2.67 12.78
N TRP A 151 23.41 2.47 11.86
CA TRP A 151 24.82 2.79 12.06
C TRP A 151 25.07 4.29 11.92
N TYR A 152 25.59 4.92 12.96
CA TYR A 152 25.97 6.34 12.97
C TYR A 152 27.48 6.50 12.89
N LYS A 153 27.97 7.18 11.85
CA LYS A 153 29.40 7.53 11.71
C LYS A 153 29.76 8.71 12.62
N MET A 154 30.70 8.50 13.54
CA MET A 154 31.21 9.53 14.43
C MET A 154 31.97 10.62 13.66
N SER A 155 32.09 11.80 14.26
CA SER A 155 32.82 12.94 13.67
C SER A 155 34.34 12.79 13.75
N GLU A 156 34.82 12.04 14.75
CA GLU A 156 36.23 11.77 15.04
C GLU A 156 36.33 10.53 15.93
N PRO A 157 37.47 9.83 15.92
CA PRO A 157 37.74 8.75 16.87
C PRO A 157 37.51 9.17 18.33
N TYR A 158 37.06 8.22 19.15
CA TYR A 158 36.85 8.37 20.60
C TYR A 158 35.80 9.41 21.06
N ASN A 159 35.09 10.11 20.16
CA ASN A 159 34.09 11.13 20.53
C ASN A 159 32.63 10.67 20.34
N ALA A 160 31.94 10.39 21.46
CA ALA A 160 30.55 9.93 21.50
C ALA A 160 29.48 11.04 21.38
N THR A 161 29.85 12.31 21.18
CA THR A 161 28.90 13.45 21.20
C THR A 161 27.84 13.34 20.10
N LYS A 162 28.20 12.86 18.90
CA LYS A 162 27.22 12.61 17.82
C LYS A 162 26.23 11.50 18.16
N PHE A 163 26.68 10.45 18.84
CA PHE A 163 25.80 9.37 19.31
C PHE A 163 24.77 9.92 20.30
N ARG A 164 25.23 10.70 21.31
CA ARG A 164 24.34 11.38 22.27
C ARG A 164 23.32 12.30 21.60
N GLN A 165 23.73 13.09 20.60
CA GLN A 165 22.81 13.95 19.83
C GLN A 165 21.78 13.12 19.05
N HIS A 166 22.17 11.96 18.54
CA HIS A 166 21.22 11.05 17.90
C HIS A 166 20.22 10.48 18.90
N LEU A 167 20.64 10.02 20.08
CA LEU A 167 19.75 9.47 21.11
C LEU A 167 18.64 10.47 21.48
N GLY A 168 18.99 11.75 21.68
CA GLY A 168 18.03 12.82 21.97
C GLY A 168 17.10 13.22 20.80
N THR A 169 17.31 12.70 19.60
CA THR A 169 16.50 13.00 18.39
C THR A 169 15.97 11.75 17.68
N CYS A 170 16.10 10.58 18.31
CA CYS A 170 15.80 9.30 17.68
C CYS A 170 14.30 9.01 17.63
N LYS A 171 13.73 8.95 16.41
CA LYS A 171 12.40 8.40 16.16
C LYS A 171 12.52 6.89 15.91
N ALA A 172 11.78 6.08 16.67
CA ALA A 172 11.79 4.61 16.56
C ALA A 172 11.25 4.15 15.19
N ARG A 173 11.56 2.91 14.80
CA ARG A 173 11.23 2.39 13.46
C ARG A 173 9.72 2.19 13.23
N GLY A 174 8.88 2.25 14.27
CA GLY A 174 7.42 2.09 14.19
C GLY A 174 6.60 3.34 13.82
N ASP A 175 7.05 4.54 14.20
CA ASP A 175 6.19 5.76 14.17
C ASP A 175 6.07 6.43 12.78
N LYS A 176 6.21 5.67 11.69
CA LYS A 176 6.19 6.23 10.32
C LYS A 176 5.30 5.51 9.31
N GLN A 177 4.52 4.50 9.71
CA GLN A 177 3.65 3.76 8.77
C GLN A 177 2.14 3.95 8.95
N ASN A 178 1.66 4.53 10.06
CA ASN A 178 0.23 4.80 10.29
C ASN A 178 -0.11 6.30 10.46
N LEU A 179 0.45 7.15 9.60
CA LEU A 179 -0.18 8.45 9.32
C LEU A 179 -1.32 8.21 8.32
N LEU A 180 -2.54 8.06 8.83
CA LEU A 180 -3.76 8.16 8.02
C LEU A 180 -3.67 9.43 7.17
N ILE A 181 -4.04 9.37 5.89
CA ILE A 181 -3.98 10.56 5.00
C ILE A 181 -4.80 11.73 5.58
N THR A 182 -5.86 11.45 6.34
CA THR A 182 -6.63 12.47 7.08
C THR A 182 -5.85 13.21 8.17
N SER A 183 -4.69 12.71 8.63
CA SER A 183 -3.85 13.43 9.60
C SER A 183 -3.25 14.72 9.03
N PHE A 184 -3.17 14.87 7.70
CA PHE A 184 -2.80 16.14 7.06
C PHE A 184 -3.90 17.20 7.20
N PHE A 185 -5.16 16.75 7.26
CA PHE A 185 -6.35 17.60 7.36
C PHE A 185 -6.86 17.77 8.81
N LYS A 186 -6.24 17.08 9.78
CA LYS A 186 -6.52 17.24 11.21
C LYS A 186 -5.55 18.28 11.81
N PRO A 187 -6.02 19.14 12.74
CA PRO A 187 -5.13 20.04 13.45
C PRO A 187 -4.10 19.24 14.26
N LYS A 188 -2.85 19.71 14.29
CA LYS A 188 -1.79 19.08 15.07
C LYS A 188 -1.93 19.37 16.56
N ASP A 189 -1.62 18.39 17.39
CA ASP A 189 -1.51 18.57 18.84
C ASP A 189 -0.35 19.53 19.19
N PRO A 190 -0.54 20.44 20.16
CA PRO A 190 0.49 21.39 20.61
C PRO A 190 1.69 20.74 21.33
N ASN A 191 1.70 19.41 21.51
CA ASN A 191 2.81 18.66 22.11
C ASN A 191 3.78 18.03 21.09
N ASP A 192 3.56 18.14 19.77
CA ASP A 192 4.53 17.65 18.76
C ASP A 192 5.71 18.63 18.63
N GLY A 193 6.77 18.36 19.42
CA GLY A 193 7.87 19.28 19.76
C GLY A 193 8.74 19.80 18.61
N THR A 194 8.17 20.69 17.78
CA THR A 194 8.88 21.52 16.79
C THR A 194 8.47 22.98 16.90
N GLU A 195 8.65 23.59 18.07
CA GLU A 195 8.43 25.02 18.26
C GLU A 195 9.67 25.88 17.95
N ALA A 196 9.44 26.90 17.14
CA ALA A 196 10.20 28.14 17.26
C ALA A 196 9.82 28.81 18.60
N LYS A 197 10.83 29.10 19.43
CA LYS A 197 10.63 29.56 20.82
C LYS A 197 9.81 30.85 20.91
N SER A 198 8.70 30.81 21.63
CA SER A 198 8.20 31.98 22.37
C SER A 198 7.89 31.57 23.81
N LYS A 199 8.52 32.23 24.79
CA LYS A 199 8.39 31.87 26.21
C LYS A 199 7.23 32.62 26.85
N ILE A 200 6.17 31.91 27.26
CA ILE A 200 5.33 32.34 28.38
C ILE A 200 5.04 31.12 29.28
N THR A 201 5.61 31.13 30.48
CA THR A 201 5.32 30.15 31.53
C THR A 201 4.01 30.47 32.23
N VAL A 202 3.07 29.52 32.25
CA VAL A 202 1.90 29.56 33.14
C VAL A 202 2.06 28.47 34.21
N SER A 203 1.95 28.87 35.47
CA SER A 203 2.09 27.97 36.62
C SER A 203 0.86 27.07 36.77
N ALA A 204 1.08 25.77 36.88
CA ALA A 204 0.01 24.80 37.10
C ALA A 204 -0.47 24.83 38.57
N ARG A 205 -1.74 25.18 38.78
CA ARG A 205 -2.47 24.86 40.01
C ARG A 205 -3.94 24.58 39.70
N ASN A 206 -4.50 23.62 40.43
CA ASN A 206 -5.90 23.18 40.42
C ASN A 206 -6.32 22.30 39.22
N GLN A 207 -5.77 21.08 39.17
CA GLN A 207 -6.64 19.91 38.94
C GLN A 207 -7.36 19.60 40.25
N ILE A 208 -8.68 19.47 40.23
CA ILE A 208 -9.45 18.84 41.32
C ILE A 208 -10.05 17.56 40.75
N PHE A 209 -9.71 16.45 41.39
CA PHE A 209 -10.23 15.12 41.10
C PHE A 209 -11.74 15.05 41.32
N VAL A 210 -12.48 14.43 40.39
CA VAL A 210 -13.85 13.98 40.65
C VAL A 210 -13.76 12.64 41.41
N GLY A 211 -13.70 12.72 42.73
CA GLY A 211 -13.82 11.58 43.63
C GLY A 211 -15.25 11.47 44.17
N GLY A 212 -16.01 10.46 43.73
CA GLY A 212 -17.34 10.20 44.27
C GLY A 212 -17.27 9.51 45.62
N SER A 213 -17.96 10.05 46.64
CA SER A 213 -18.29 9.34 47.88
C SER A 213 -19.52 9.99 48.51
N ALA A 214 -20.53 9.18 48.82
CA ALA A 214 -21.79 9.66 49.37
C ALA A 214 -21.70 9.89 50.88
N SER A 215 -22.30 10.99 51.35
CA SER A 215 -22.70 11.16 52.76
C SER A 215 -23.96 12.03 52.83
N ALA A 216 -24.74 11.85 53.90
CA ALA A 216 -26.17 12.13 53.90
C ALA A 216 -26.56 13.61 54.00
N SER A 217 -27.62 14.00 53.29
CA SER A 217 -28.37 15.24 53.55
C SER A 217 -29.54 14.94 54.49
N PRO A 218 -29.78 15.73 55.55
CA PRO A 218 -30.92 15.54 56.44
C PRO A 218 -32.23 15.95 55.75
N SER A 219 -33.23 15.07 55.80
CA SER A 219 -34.58 15.35 55.28
C SER A 219 -35.34 16.31 56.19
N ILE A 220 -35.52 17.55 55.74
CA ILE A 220 -36.48 18.49 56.35
C ILE A 220 -37.84 18.28 55.68
N LYS A 221 -38.82 17.80 56.44
CA LYS A 221 -40.21 17.66 55.97
C LYS A 221 -40.86 19.06 55.83
N PRO A 222 -41.73 19.28 54.82
CA PRO A 222 -42.48 20.52 54.73
C PRO A 222 -43.56 20.59 55.83
N PRO A 223 -43.79 21.76 56.46
CA PRO A 223 -44.92 21.97 57.35
C PRO A 223 -46.24 22.00 56.55
N GLN A 224 -47.32 21.55 57.18
CA GLN A 224 -48.65 21.53 56.58
C GLN A 224 -49.24 22.94 56.45
N ALA A 225 -50.14 23.11 55.48
CA ALA A 225 -50.79 24.39 55.19
C ALA A 225 -51.76 24.82 56.30
N GLY A 226 -51.54 26.01 56.86
CA GLY A 226 -52.57 26.83 57.49
C GLY A 226 -53.01 27.92 56.51
N ASN A 227 -54.33 28.10 56.34
CA ASN A 227 -54.88 29.08 55.40
C ASN A 227 -54.72 30.51 55.93
N GLU A 228 -53.81 31.27 55.33
CA GLU A 228 -53.92 32.73 55.22
C GLU A 228 -53.73 33.15 53.76
N LEU A 229 -54.53 34.12 53.29
CA LEU A 229 -54.44 34.68 51.94
C LEU A 229 -53.21 35.60 51.83
N VAL A 230 -52.02 35.00 51.71
CA VAL A 230 -50.78 35.74 51.45
C VAL A 230 -50.87 36.40 50.07
N ALA A 231 -50.77 37.74 50.05
CA ALA A 231 -50.76 38.52 48.82
C ALA A 231 -49.69 38.00 47.84
N GLN A 232 -50.09 37.62 46.61
CA GLN A 232 -49.16 37.01 45.65
C GLN A 232 -48.19 38.07 45.11
N ARG A 233 -47.00 38.12 45.72
CA ARG A 233 -45.87 38.95 45.27
C ARG A 233 -45.28 38.38 43.98
N GLN A 234 -45.33 39.14 42.90
CA GLN A 234 -44.73 38.73 41.62
C GLN A 234 -43.26 39.17 41.53
N PRO A 235 -42.36 38.38 40.91
CA PRO A 235 -40.98 38.80 40.72
C PRO A 235 -40.87 39.97 39.73
N CYS A 236 -39.95 40.89 39.99
CA CYS A 236 -39.64 41.99 39.09
C CYS A 236 -39.07 41.43 37.78
N LEU A 237 -39.67 41.77 36.63
CA LEU A 237 -39.25 41.28 35.32
C LEU A 237 -38.03 42.01 34.73
N GLY A 238 -37.59 43.10 35.35
CA GLY A 238 -36.43 43.89 34.89
C GLY A 238 -36.64 44.64 33.56
N ILE A 239 -35.67 45.49 33.22
CA ILE A 239 -35.66 46.23 31.95
C ILE A 239 -35.23 45.26 30.84
N SER A 240 -35.97 45.25 29.74
CA SER A 240 -35.84 44.25 28.66
C SER A 240 -36.13 44.89 27.29
N LYS A 241 -35.96 44.14 26.20
CA LYS A 241 -36.33 44.56 24.83
C LYS A 241 -37.77 45.10 24.70
N ARG A 242 -38.68 44.69 25.60
CA ARG A 242 -40.08 45.14 25.66
C ARG A 242 -40.23 46.60 26.08
N HIS A 243 -39.22 47.14 26.77
CA HIS A 243 -39.20 48.50 27.31
C HIS A 243 -38.44 49.48 26.39
N ASP A 244 -37.32 49.04 25.82
CA ASP A 244 -36.59 49.76 24.78
C ASP A 244 -35.86 48.74 23.88
N PRO A 245 -36.03 48.78 22.53
CA PRO A 245 -35.40 47.81 21.62
C PRO A 245 -33.86 47.82 21.68
N LEU A 246 -33.24 48.95 22.03
CA LEU A 246 -31.79 49.10 22.17
C LEU A 246 -31.20 48.34 23.35
N VAL A 247 -32.03 47.88 24.31
CA VAL A 247 -31.59 47.01 25.42
C VAL A 247 -30.91 45.74 24.89
N SER A 248 -31.46 45.15 23.82
CA SER A 248 -30.86 43.97 23.16
C SER A 248 -29.44 44.26 22.65
N THR A 249 -29.25 45.41 21.99
CA THR A 249 -27.96 45.87 21.46
C THR A 249 -26.98 46.24 22.57
N TYR A 250 -27.48 46.76 23.69
CA TYR A 250 -26.68 47.05 24.88
C TYR A 250 -26.20 45.78 25.58
N LEU A 251 -27.06 44.78 25.73
CA LEU A 251 -26.72 43.47 26.32
C LEU A 251 -25.70 42.69 25.50
N SER A 252 -25.80 42.70 24.16
CA SER A 252 -24.87 41.99 23.29
C SER A 252 -23.48 42.64 23.24
N ARG A 253 -23.39 43.98 23.30
CA ARG A 253 -22.10 44.71 23.22
C ARG A 253 -21.42 44.98 24.57
N THR A 254 -22.13 44.86 25.69
CA THR A 254 -21.59 45.19 27.02
C THR A 254 -21.02 43.94 27.66
N VAL A 255 -19.73 43.95 28.00
CA VAL A 255 -19.03 42.79 28.57
C VAL A 255 -19.13 42.74 30.11
N VAL A 256 -19.23 43.90 30.77
CA VAL A 256 -19.30 44.02 32.23
C VAL A 256 -20.67 43.61 32.81
N GLU A 257 -20.70 43.24 34.08
CA GLU A 257 -21.90 42.77 34.82
C GLU A 257 -22.82 43.90 35.29
N GLY A 258 -22.45 45.17 35.10
CA GLY A 258 -23.25 46.32 35.52
C GLY A 258 -22.56 47.65 35.20
N ALA A 259 -23.32 48.74 35.26
CA ALA A 259 -22.82 50.09 34.95
C ALA A 259 -23.62 51.19 35.68
N GLY A 260 -23.38 52.45 35.30
CA GLY A 260 -23.96 53.61 35.96
C GLY A 260 -23.28 53.95 37.30
N SER A 261 -21.95 53.83 37.36
CA SER A 261 -21.11 54.28 38.47
C SER A 261 -20.42 55.62 38.12
N VAL A 262 -19.92 56.30 39.15
CA VAL A 262 -18.98 57.43 39.05
C VAL A 262 -17.69 57.07 38.30
N SER A 263 -16.96 58.07 37.84
CA SER A 263 -15.68 57.90 37.14
C SER A 263 -14.61 57.25 38.01
N LEU A 264 -13.55 56.72 37.39
CA LEU A 264 -12.42 56.13 38.13
C LEU A 264 -11.70 57.16 39.02
N GLN A 265 -11.69 58.43 38.61
CA GLN A 265 -11.05 59.51 39.35
C GLN A 265 -11.90 59.93 40.56
N GLU A 266 -13.21 60.11 40.39
CA GLU A 266 -14.13 60.35 41.52
C GLU A 266 -14.14 59.18 42.51
N ALA A 267 -14.14 57.92 42.03
CA ALA A 267 -14.00 56.74 42.89
C ALA A 267 -12.65 56.71 43.63
N THR A 268 -11.58 57.22 43.02
CA THR A 268 -10.27 57.36 43.68
C THR A 268 -10.33 58.40 44.79
N GLU A 269 -10.96 59.56 44.53
CA GLU A 269 -11.10 60.64 45.50
C GLU A 269 -12.04 60.27 46.67
N MET A 270 -13.04 59.42 46.43
CA MET A 270 -13.91 58.87 47.48
C MET A 270 -13.18 57.88 48.42
N VAL A 271 -12.20 57.12 47.92
CA VAL A 271 -11.48 56.10 48.70
C VAL A 271 -10.19 56.65 49.33
N PHE A 272 -9.49 57.54 48.65
CA PHE A 272 -8.15 58.04 49.05
C PHE A 272 -8.07 59.57 49.27
N GLY A 273 -9.19 60.28 49.13
CA GLY A 273 -9.26 61.73 49.34
C GLY A 273 -9.00 62.57 48.09
N LYS A 274 -9.46 63.83 48.12
CA LYS A 274 -9.32 64.79 46.99
C LYS A 274 -7.85 65.01 46.64
N GLY A 275 -7.53 64.91 45.36
CA GLY A 275 -6.16 65.06 44.82
C GLY A 275 -5.39 63.74 44.62
N ALA A 276 -5.93 62.60 45.06
CA ALA A 276 -5.35 61.29 44.74
C ALA A 276 -5.57 60.95 43.25
N GLU A 277 -4.52 60.58 42.53
CA GLU A 277 -4.59 60.28 41.08
C GLU A 277 -4.54 58.77 40.84
N TYR A 278 -5.53 58.22 40.12
CA TYR A 278 -5.63 56.76 39.89
C TYR A 278 -4.36 56.15 39.26
N SER A 279 -3.65 56.92 38.42
CA SER A 279 -2.40 56.49 37.78
C SER A 279 -1.31 56.09 38.80
N LYS A 280 -1.16 56.87 39.88
CA LYS A 280 -0.11 56.79 40.91
C LYS A 280 -0.36 55.73 41.98
N LEU A 281 -1.58 55.17 42.06
CA LEU A 281 -1.93 54.14 43.04
C LEU A 281 -1.21 52.79 42.79
N THR A 282 -0.93 52.05 43.86
CA THR A 282 -0.42 50.66 43.78
C THR A 282 -1.49 49.67 43.29
N GLY A 283 -1.07 48.46 42.90
CA GLY A 283 -1.99 47.43 42.41
C GLY A 283 -3.11 47.04 43.38
N LYS A 284 -2.82 47.00 44.70
CA LYS A 284 -3.84 46.76 45.74
C LYS A 284 -4.82 47.94 45.86
N GLN A 285 -4.31 49.16 45.99
CA GLN A 285 -5.14 50.37 46.05
C GLN A 285 -6.04 50.54 44.81
N LYS A 286 -5.55 50.17 43.62
CA LYS A 286 -6.36 50.15 42.38
C LYS A 286 -7.49 49.11 42.43
N ALA A 287 -7.30 47.98 43.11
CA ALA A 287 -8.36 47.01 43.37
C ALA A 287 -9.41 47.55 44.35
N ASP A 288 -8.99 48.30 45.38
CA ASP A 288 -9.90 48.94 46.33
C ASP A 288 -10.80 50.00 45.64
N VAL A 289 -10.21 50.88 44.81
CA VAL A 289 -10.99 51.81 43.95
C VAL A 289 -11.93 51.06 43.02
N THR A 290 -11.47 49.98 42.39
CA THR A 290 -12.30 49.19 41.45
C THR A 290 -13.47 48.51 42.17
N THR A 291 -13.27 48.10 43.43
CA THR A 291 -14.31 47.52 44.29
C THR A 291 -15.33 48.57 44.69
N ALA A 292 -14.89 49.75 45.13
CA ALA A 292 -15.77 50.90 45.40
C ALA A 292 -16.58 51.30 44.15
N GLN A 293 -15.95 51.36 42.97
CA GLN A 293 -16.63 51.60 41.70
C GLN A 293 -17.63 50.50 41.32
N SER A 294 -17.42 49.25 41.80
CA SER A 294 -18.39 48.17 41.62
C SER A 294 -19.63 48.36 42.50
N HIS A 295 -19.45 48.77 43.76
CA HIS A 295 -20.53 49.03 44.70
C HIS A 295 -21.40 50.25 44.31
N LEU A 296 -20.80 51.25 43.64
CA LEU A 296 -21.49 52.47 43.20
C LEU A 296 -22.25 52.34 41.86
N ARG A 297 -22.41 51.12 41.32
CA ARG A 297 -23.19 50.88 40.09
C ARG A 297 -24.69 51.11 40.32
N SER A 298 -25.34 51.82 39.40
CA SER A 298 -26.80 52.04 39.42
C SER A 298 -27.60 50.85 38.89
N TRP A 299 -27.02 50.03 38.02
CA TRP A 299 -27.68 48.85 37.43
C TRP A 299 -26.75 47.67 37.18
N SER A 300 -27.30 46.46 37.25
CA SER A 300 -26.67 45.18 36.95
C SER A 300 -27.31 44.50 35.75
N ILE A 301 -26.55 43.66 35.06
CA ILE A 301 -26.92 42.96 33.83
C ILE A 301 -27.03 41.47 34.13
N ASN A 302 -28.23 40.90 33.99
CA ASN A 302 -28.45 39.46 34.05
C ASN A 302 -28.51 38.89 32.62
N ARG A 303 -27.49 38.12 32.24
CA ARG A 303 -27.36 37.51 30.91
C ARG A 303 -28.27 36.31 30.69
N GLU A 304 -28.55 35.51 31.72
CA GLU A 304 -29.41 34.33 31.62
C GLU A 304 -30.86 34.73 31.31
N LEU A 305 -31.34 35.76 32.01
CA LEU A 305 -32.68 36.29 31.85
C LEU A 305 -32.80 37.36 30.74
N GLN A 306 -31.69 37.79 30.13
CA GLN A 306 -31.62 38.86 29.12
C GLN A 306 -32.28 40.18 29.58
N VAL A 307 -32.04 40.56 30.84
CA VAL A 307 -32.63 41.74 31.48
C VAL A 307 -31.64 42.53 32.32
N ILE A 308 -31.98 43.80 32.57
CA ILE A 308 -31.19 44.74 33.35
C ILE A 308 -31.99 45.12 34.59
N PHE A 309 -31.37 45.00 35.76
CA PHE A 309 -31.97 45.34 37.04
C PHE A 309 -31.28 46.56 37.65
N SER A 310 -32.00 47.35 38.45
CA SER A 310 -31.33 48.23 39.40
C SER A 310 -30.56 47.40 40.43
N THR A 311 -29.39 47.88 40.88
CA THR A 311 -28.65 47.24 41.98
C THR A 311 -29.45 47.20 43.29
N VAL A 312 -30.39 48.13 43.47
CA VAL A 312 -31.38 48.17 44.56
C VAL A 312 -32.78 47.73 44.09
N CYS A 313 -32.86 46.75 43.20
CA CYS A 313 -34.12 46.14 42.77
C CYS A 313 -34.90 45.59 43.97
N ALA A 314 -36.20 45.91 44.06
CA ALA A 314 -37.09 45.40 45.12
C ALA A 314 -37.31 43.88 45.09
N LYS A 315 -36.82 43.19 44.03
CA LYS A 315 -36.95 41.77 43.69
C LYS A 315 -38.38 41.30 43.41
N PHE A 316 -39.36 41.79 44.17
CA PHE A 316 -40.78 41.50 44.02
C PHE A 316 -41.59 42.81 43.93
N VAL A 317 -42.81 42.70 43.40
CA VAL A 317 -43.77 43.80 43.23
C VAL A 317 -45.14 43.29 43.70
N ASP A 318 -45.83 44.10 44.51
CA ASP A 318 -47.19 43.82 44.96
C ASP A 318 -48.21 44.10 43.83
N GLN A 319 -49.34 43.40 43.87
CA GLN A 319 -50.19 43.09 42.71
C GLN A 319 -50.69 44.30 41.89
N ASP A 320 -50.41 44.28 40.58
CA ASP A 320 -51.39 44.53 39.51
C ASP A 320 -51.04 43.61 38.34
N ARG A 321 -52.05 43.06 37.64
CA ARG A 321 -51.83 42.16 36.50
C ARG A 321 -51.45 42.89 35.21
N SER A 322 -50.28 43.56 35.18
CA SER A 322 -49.72 44.12 33.94
C SER A 322 -48.45 43.37 33.50
N PRO A 323 -48.35 42.93 32.22
CA PRO A 323 -47.29 42.02 31.76
C PRO A 323 -45.89 42.64 31.64
N ASN A 324 -45.72 43.91 32.03
CA ASN A 324 -44.49 44.69 31.94
C ASN A 324 -44.11 45.40 33.27
N LYS A 325 -44.72 45.05 34.43
CA LYS A 325 -44.45 45.77 35.68
C LYS A 325 -43.01 45.51 36.18
N THR A 326 -42.16 46.53 36.09
CA THR A 326 -40.86 46.57 36.77
C THR A 326 -41.00 47.25 38.13
N CYS A 327 -40.12 46.97 39.10
CA CYS A 327 -40.16 47.70 40.36
C CYS A 327 -39.74 49.17 40.16
N SER A 328 -40.23 50.06 41.03
CA SER A 328 -39.97 51.51 40.94
C SER A 328 -38.49 51.88 40.86
N ASN A 329 -37.59 51.10 41.46
CA ASN A 329 -36.14 51.32 41.36
C ASN A 329 -35.56 50.91 40.00
N CYS A 330 -36.08 49.85 39.35
CA CYS A 330 -35.72 49.53 37.96
C CYS A 330 -36.31 50.56 36.99
N GLU A 331 -37.51 51.07 37.26
CA GLU A 331 -38.11 52.12 36.44
C GLU A 331 -37.34 53.45 36.52
N LYS A 332 -36.82 53.83 37.69
CA LYS A 332 -35.89 54.96 37.84
C LYS A 332 -34.64 54.79 36.96
N VAL A 333 -34.06 53.59 36.89
CA VAL A 333 -32.93 53.29 35.99
C VAL A 333 -33.34 53.49 34.52
N LEU A 334 -34.48 52.92 34.09
CA LEU A 334 -35.00 53.06 32.73
C LEU A 334 -35.22 54.53 32.34
N ARG A 335 -35.71 55.35 33.26
CA ARG A 335 -35.94 56.78 33.03
C ARG A 335 -34.66 57.63 33.10
N SER A 336 -33.55 57.13 33.64
CA SER A 336 -32.32 57.90 33.85
C SER A 336 -31.56 58.24 32.56
N ASP A 337 -31.01 59.47 32.48
CA ASP A 337 -30.30 59.94 31.28
C ASP A 337 -28.90 59.34 31.11
N SER A 338 -28.32 58.80 32.19
CA SER A 338 -27.09 57.98 32.10
C SER A 338 -27.37 56.65 31.41
N PHE A 339 -28.47 55.97 31.76
CA PHE A 339 -28.89 54.72 31.12
C PHE A 339 -29.32 54.92 29.66
N LYS A 340 -30.15 55.93 29.36
CA LYS A 340 -30.54 56.28 27.99
C LYS A 340 -29.34 56.61 27.10
N ARG A 341 -28.34 57.35 27.61
CA ARG A 341 -27.08 57.58 26.89
C ARG A 341 -26.32 56.28 26.65
N ALA A 342 -26.27 55.39 27.64
CA ALA A 342 -25.62 54.08 27.50
C ALA A 342 -26.29 53.19 26.43
N LEU A 343 -27.63 53.19 26.31
CA LEU A 343 -28.34 52.45 25.26
C LEU A 343 -28.02 52.94 23.84
N ARG A 344 -27.79 54.25 23.66
CA ARG A 344 -27.56 54.88 22.34
C ARG A 344 -26.15 54.71 21.77
N VAL A 345 -25.18 54.21 22.54
CA VAL A 345 -23.80 53.99 22.04
C VAL A 345 -23.78 52.79 21.08
N LYS A 346 -23.30 53.02 19.85
CA LYS A 346 -23.18 51.98 18.80
C LYS A 346 -22.09 50.94 19.15
N PRO A 347 -22.20 49.68 18.71
CA PRO A 347 -21.13 48.70 18.81
C PRO A 347 -19.85 49.17 18.10
N ALA A 348 -18.67 48.79 18.62
CA ALA A 348 -17.40 49.07 17.98
C ALA A 348 -17.14 48.09 16.81
N PRO A 349 -16.54 48.55 15.68
CA PRO A 349 -16.09 47.65 14.62
C PRO A 349 -15.06 46.64 15.13
N PHE A 350 -15.05 45.43 14.56
CA PHE A 350 -14.17 44.33 14.99
C PHE A 350 -12.68 44.74 15.02
N GLU A 351 -12.21 45.45 14.00
CA GLU A 351 -10.85 46.00 13.88
C GLU A 351 -10.43 46.92 15.04
N ARG A 352 -11.41 47.58 15.70
CA ARG A 352 -11.19 48.51 16.81
C ARG A 352 -11.33 47.85 18.19
N MET A 353 -11.80 46.60 18.28
CA MET A 353 -11.92 45.88 19.56
C MET A 353 -10.56 45.73 20.26
N LYS A 354 -9.45 45.67 19.49
CA LYS A 354 -8.07 45.64 19.99
C LYS A 354 -7.65 46.86 20.85
N PHE A 355 -8.45 47.94 20.89
CA PHE A 355 -8.17 49.14 21.69
C PHE A 355 -9.00 49.24 22.99
N ILE A 356 -9.96 48.35 23.23
CA ILE A 356 -10.71 48.29 24.50
C ILE A 356 -9.72 47.89 25.62
N PRO A 357 -9.70 48.48 26.83
CA PRO A 357 -8.79 48.02 27.90
C PRO A 357 -9.04 46.57 28.32
N ALA A 358 -7.99 45.78 28.56
CA ALA A 358 -8.09 44.33 28.84
C ALA A 358 -9.07 43.98 29.99
N LYS A 359 -9.11 44.80 31.06
CA LYS A 359 -10.07 44.67 32.16
C LYS A 359 -11.56 44.71 31.77
N TYR A 360 -11.88 45.14 30.55
CA TYR A 360 -13.24 45.19 30.00
C TYR A 360 -13.45 44.26 28.80
N ARG A 361 -12.47 43.42 28.44
CA ARG A 361 -12.57 42.43 27.33
C ARG A 361 -13.16 41.09 27.76
N GLY A 362 -13.05 40.73 29.04
CA GLY A 362 -13.61 39.48 29.60
C GLY A 362 -13.07 38.21 28.93
N SER A 363 -13.74 37.06 29.10
CA SER A 363 -13.34 35.81 28.44
C SER A 363 -13.56 35.83 26.91
N LEU A 364 -14.11 36.91 26.36
CA LEU A 364 -14.26 37.12 24.91
C LEU A 364 -12.90 37.28 24.23
N GLU A 365 -11.88 37.75 24.95
CA GLU A 365 -10.51 37.86 24.44
C GLU A 365 -9.95 36.49 24.02
N ASP A 366 -10.33 35.43 24.76
CA ASP A 366 -9.83 34.08 24.56
C ASP A 366 -10.50 33.33 23.39
N LEU A 367 -11.69 33.75 22.96
CA LEU A 367 -12.29 33.31 21.68
C LEU A 367 -11.89 34.24 20.53
N GLY A 368 -12.05 35.55 20.72
CA GLY A 368 -11.85 36.57 19.68
C GLY A 368 -10.42 36.62 19.15
N ALA A 369 -9.41 36.47 20.01
CA ALA A 369 -8.01 36.40 19.56
C ALA A 369 -7.70 35.09 18.83
N LYS A 370 -8.29 33.96 19.24
CA LYS A 370 -8.13 32.66 18.57
C LYS A 370 -8.79 32.65 17.18
N PHE A 371 -9.95 33.28 17.02
CA PHE A 371 -10.61 33.43 15.71
C PHE A 371 -9.91 34.47 14.82
N ALA A 372 -9.52 35.63 15.36
CA ALA A 372 -8.87 36.68 14.58
C ALA A 372 -7.44 36.33 14.12
N GLY A 373 -6.75 35.42 14.83
CA GLY A 373 -5.42 34.94 14.45
C GLY A 373 -5.39 34.02 13.24
N ILE A 374 -6.52 33.43 12.84
CA ILE A 374 -6.60 32.43 11.77
C ILE A 374 -7.31 33.03 10.54
N ARG A 375 -6.49 33.51 9.60
CA ARG A 375 -6.94 34.07 8.31
C ARG A 375 -7.85 33.07 7.58
N GLY A 376 -9.05 33.50 7.16
CA GLY A 376 -10.01 32.67 6.44
C GLY A 376 -10.95 31.81 7.30
N LEU A 377 -10.70 31.67 8.62
CA LEU A 377 -11.57 30.87 9.49
C LEU A 377 -12.95 31.52 9.71
N SER A 378 -13.01 32.85 9.71
CA SER A 378 -14.28 33.59 9.77
C SER A 378 -15.17 33.31 8.57
N ASP A 379 -14.58 33.14 7.38
CA ASP A 379 -15.31 32.93 6.13
C ASP A 379 -15.87 31.50 6.09
N LEU A 380 -15.04 30.51 6.46
CA LEU A 380 -15.42 29.10 6.64
C LEU A 380 -16.52 28.85 7.70
N LEU A 381 -16.70 29.77 8.65
CA LEU A 381 -17.71 29.69 9.71
C LEU A 381 -18.99 30.48 9.39
N GLN A 382 -18.95 31.37 8.39
CA GLN A 382 -20.10 32.14 7.91
C GLN A 382 -20.80 31.47 6.72
N ASP A 383 -20.07 30.67 5.94
CA ASP A 383 -20.63 29.80 4.89
C ASP A 383 -21.61 28.76 5.46
N ASP A 384 -22.82 28.69 4.91
CA ASP A 384 -23.79 27.63 5.22
C ASP A 384 -23.29 26.27 4.70
N PRO A 385 -23.18 25.23 5.56
CA PRO A 385 -22.80 23.88 5.15
C PRO A 385 -23.68 23.23 4.07
N GLN A 386 -24.88 23.75 3.78
CA GLN A 386 -25.73 23.25 2.69
C GLN A 386 -25.31 23.81 1.32
N THR A 387 -24.85 25.06 1.25
CA THR A 387 -24.51 25.75 -0.02
C THR A 387 -23.03 25.67 -0.38
N SER A 388 -22.12 25.70 0.60
CA SER A 388 -20.67 25.67 0.33
C SER A 388 -20.11 24.26 0.17
N MET A 389 -19.74 23.87 -1.06
CA MET A 389 -19.12 22.57 -1.36
C MET A 389 -17.81 22.35 -0.59
N TRP A 390 -17.04 23.42 -0.33
CA TRP A 390 -15.77 23.33 0.40
C TRP A 390 -15.97 23.01 1.88
N VAL A 391 -16.97 23.62 2.53
CA VAL A 391 -17.35 23.29 3.91
C VAL A 391 -17.81 21.84 4.01
N ARG A 392 -18.60 21.35 3.04
CA ARG A 392 -19.01 19.94 2.95
C ARG A 392 -17.81 19.00 2.81
N PHE A 393 -16.88 19.31 1.91
CA PHE A 393 -15.66 18.51 1.71
C PHE A 393 -14.81 18.45 2.99
N VAL A 394 -14.50 19.60 3.60
CA VAL A 394 -13.70 19.65 4.85
C VAL A 394 -14.38 18.86 5.97
N ARG A 395 -15.71 19.01 6.15
CA ARG A 395 -16.46 18.25 7.16
C ARG A 395 -16.42 16.75 6.90
N GLY A 396 -16.53 16.32 5.64
CA GLY A 396 -16.41 14.91 5.26
C GLY A 396 -15.01 14.36 5.54
N VAL A 397 -13.94 15.08 5.20
CA VAL A 397 -12.55 14.66 5.47
C VAL A 397 -12.27 14.56 6.97
N ILE A 398 -12.75 15.51 7.79
CA ILE A 398 -12.56 15.47 9.25
C ILE A 398 -13.25 14.24 9.86
N LYS A 399 -14.43 13.86 9.33
CA LYS A 399 -15.18 12.68 9.75
C LYS A 399 -14.69 11.35 9.17
N GLY A 400 -13.77 11.36 8.21
CA GLY A 400 -13.33 10.15 7.48
C GLY A 400 -14.30 9.67 6.39
N GLU A 401 -15.27 10.50 5.97
CA GLU A 401 -16.24 10.18 4.89
C GLU A 401 -15.57 9.95 3.51
N TYR A 402 -14.25 10.18 3.38
CA TYR A 402 -13.45 9.99 2.17
C TYR A 402 -12.22 9.07 2.37
N ASP A 403 -12.16 8.30 3.47
CA ASP A 403 -11.02 7.42 3.77
C ASP A 403 -10.82 6.31 2.72
N ASP A 404 -11.85 6.00 1.93
CA ASP A 404 -11.78 5.10 0.77
C ASP A 404 -11.20 5.79 -0.51
N LYS A 405 -11.11 7.12 -0.54
CA LYS A 405 -10.62 7.92 -1.70
C LYS A 405 -9.18 8.40 -1.52
N LEU A 406 -8.30 7.54 -1.00
CA LEU A 406 -6.90 7.86 -0.68
C LEU A 406 -6.12 8.54 -1.82
N VAL A 407 -6.29 8.10 -3.09
CA VAL A 407 -5.62 8.71 -4.26
C VAL A 407 -6.06 10.16 -4.48
N PHE A 408 -7.35 10.47 -4.29
CA PHE A 408 -7.90 11.81 -4.45
C PHE A 408 -7.43 12.75 -3.34
N LEU A 409 -7.43 12.27 -2.09
CA LEU A 409 -6.89 13.03 -0.95
C LEU A 409 -5.38 13.31 -1.13
N ALA A 410 -4.62 12.33 -1.63
CA ALA A 410 -3.20 12.50 -1.93
C ALA A 410 -2.94 13.46 -3.12
N MET A 411 -3.80 13.48 -4.13
CA MET A 411 -3.78 14.46 -5.23
C MET A 411 -4.01 15.88 -4.71
N ILE A 412 -4.99 16.08 -3.81
CA ILE A 412 -5.24 17.38 -3.17
C ILE A 412 -4.00 17.79 -2.35
N GLN A 413 -3.45 16.89 -1.53
CA GLN A 413 -2.25 17.18 -0.74
C GLN A 413 -1.07 17.58 -1.63
N ALA A 414 -0.84 16.89 -2.75
CA ALA A 414 0.20 17.26 -3.70
C ALA A 414 -0.02 18.67 -4.27
N THR A 415 -1.24 18.99 -4.73
CA THR A 415 -1.58 20.30 -5.30
C THR A 415 -1.46 21.44 -4.27
N VAL A 416 -1.97 21.25 -3.05
CA VAL A 416 -1.85 22.22 -1.95
C VAL A 416 -0.39 22.43 -1.56
N THR A 417 0.40 21.36 -1.46
CA THR A 417 1.84 21.43 -1.13
C THR A 417 2.63 22.16 -2.22
N ALA A 418 2.31 21.94 -3.50
CA ALA A 418 2.96 22.67 -4.59
C ALA A 418 2.60 24.17 -4.57
N HIS A 419 1.33 24.51 -4.32
CA HIS A 419 0.90 25.90 -4.19
C HIS A 419 1.58 26.62 -3.01
N ASP A 420 1.65 26.00 -1.83
CA ASP A 420 2.35 26.52 -0.65
C ASP A 420 3.88 26.64 -0.85
N ARG A 421 4.49 25.84 -1.71
CA ARG A 421 5.89 26.01 -2.10
C ARG A 421 6.08 27.19 -3.04
N ASN A 422 5.22 27.31 -4.06
CA ASN A 422 5.24 28.41 -5.01
C ASN A 422 4.98 29.77 -4.34
N SER A 423 4.04 29.86 -3.38
CA SER A 423 3.77 31.10 -2.63
C SER A 423 4.95 31.56 -1.77
N ARG A 424 5.81 30.62 -1.35
CA ARG A 424 7.07 30.89 -0.64
C ARG A 424 8.28 31.09 -1.57
N GLY A 425 8.08 31.10 -2.89
CA GLY A 425 9.17 31.20 -3.88
C GLY A 425 10.08 29.97 -3.95
N VAL A 426 9.67 28.84 -3.36
CA VAL A 426 10.46 27.61 -3.32
C VAL A 426 10.05 26.70 -4.47
N GLY A 427 10.97 26.41 -5.40
CA GLY A 427 10.72 25.49 -6.51
C GLY A 427 10.31 24.08 -6.06
N LEU A 428 9.68 23.31 -6.95
CA LEU A 428 9.16 21.96 -6.67
C LEU A 428 10.24 20.86 -6.50
N GLN A 429 11.52 21.25 -6.39
CA GLN A 429 12.64 20.35 -6.17
C GLN A 429 12.56 19.66 -4.80
N ASN A 430 12.81 18.36 -4.74
CA ASN A 430 12.67 17.54 -3.53
C ASN A 430 11.27 17.59 -2.88
N MET A 431 10.22 17.91 -3.64
CA MET A 431 8.85 17.66 -3.21
C MET A 431 8.63 16.16 -3.05
N ILE A 432 8.10 15.75 -1.90
CA ILE A 432 7.75 14.37 -1.58
C ILE A 432 6.28 14.17 -1.94
N TYR A 433 5.97 13.13 -2.70
CA TYR A 433 4.61 12.70 -2.97
C TYR A 433 4.28 11.50 -2.08
N LEU A 434 2.99 11.22 -1.88
CA LEU A 434 2.58 10.02 -1.13
C LEU A 434 2.76 8.77 -2.01
N PRO A 435 3.24 7.63 -1.48
CA PRO A 435 3.51 6.43 -2.29
C PRO A 435 2.32 5.95 -3.13
N ILE A 436 1.10 6.03 -2.60
CA ILE A 436 -0.12 5.65 -3.33
C ILE A 436 -0.40 6.56 -4.54
N TYR A 437 0.00 7.83 -4.47
CA TYR A 437 -0.11 8.78 -5.57
C TYR A 437 1.08 8.68 -6.54
N GLU A 438 2.28 8.38 -6.06
CA GLU A 438 3.43 8.04 -6.92
C GLU A 438 3.14 6.78 -7.75
N GLU A 439 2.52 5.75 -7.15
CA GLU A 439 2.10 4.54 -7.86
C GLU A 439 0.98 4.84 -8.86
N PHE A 440 -0.07 5.55 -8.45
CA PHE A 440 -1.16 5.98 -9.36
C PHE A 440 -0.65 6.80 -10.56
N THR A 441 0.19 7.80 -10.31
CA THR A 441 0.72 8.65 -11.37
C THR A 441 1.70 7.90 -12.27
N GLN A 442 2.42 6.89 -11.78
CA GLN A 442 3.19 5.97 -12.63
C GLN A 442 2.28 5.09 -13.52
N MET A 443 1.17 4.57 -12.99
CA MET A 443 0.20 3.81 -13.78
C MET A 443 -0.35 4.67 -14.94
N VAL A 444 -0.85 5.88 -14.66
CA VAL A 444 -1.33 6.80 -15.70
C VAL A 444 -0.23 7.15 -16.72
N ALA A 445 1.00 7.38 -16.26
CA ALA A 445 2.14 7.67 -17.13
C ALA A 445 2.54 6.50 -18.03
N LEU A 446 2.35 5.24 -17.60
CA LEU A 446 2.62 4.03 -18.38
C LEU A 446 1.48 3.74 -19.36
N THR A 447 0.21 3.85 -18.94
CA THR A 447 -0.96 3.62 -19.80
C THR A 447 -1.05 4.63 -20.94
N SER A 448 -0.78 5.91 -20.67
CA SER A 448 -0.74 6.94 -21.71
C SER A 448 0.13 8.13 -21.29
N PRO A 449 1.39 8.19 -21.74
CA PRO A 449 2.25 9.37 -21.57
C PRO A 449 1.63 10.64 -22.17
N ARG A 450 0.75 10.51 -23.19
CA ARG A 450 0.01 11.64 -23.79
C ARG A 450 -1.03 12.18 -22.81
N THR A 451 -1.85 11.31 -22.23
CA THR A 451 -2.86 11.69 -21.21
C THR A 451 -2.18 12.27 -19.98
N TYR A 452 -1.05 11.70 -19.55
CA TYR A 452 -0.26 12.24 -18.44
C TYR A 452 0.19 13.69 -18.67
N ARG A 453 0.70 14.00 -19.87
CA ARG A 453 1.08 15.38 -20.25
C ARG A 453 -0.12 16.32 -20.37
N LEU A 454 -1.30 15.82 -20.74
CA LEU A 454 -2.54 16.61 -20.77
C LEU A 454 -3.09 16.91 -19.37
N LEU A 455 -2.85 16.03 -18.39
CA LEU A 455 -3.28 16.24 -16.99
C LEU A 455 -2.33 17.15 -16.20
N ALA A 456 -1.02 17.13 -16.51
CA ALA A 456 0.01 17.86 -15.77
C ALA A 456 -0.18 19.39 -15.62
N PRO A 457 -0.85 20.12 -16.54
CA PRO A 457 -1.19 21.53 -16.35
C PRO A 457 -2.35 21.77 -15.37
N HIS A 458 -3.22 20.77 -15.16
CA HIS A 458 -4.46 20.91 -14.40
C HIS A 458 -4.38 20.34 -12.98
N ILE A 459 -3.52 19.34 -12.76
CA ILE A 459 -3.30 18.70 -11.45
C ILE A 459 -1.79 18.53 -11.19
N GLN A 460 -1.38 18.63 -9.93
CA GLN A 460 0.03 18.51 -9.57
C GLN A 460 0.53 17.08 -9.73
N LEU A 461 1.25 16.83 -10.83
CA LEU A 461 1.85 15.54 -11.16
C LEU A 461 3.37 15.54 -10.98
N PRO A 462 3.99 14.43 -10.54
CA PRO A 462 5.43 14.25 -10.64
C PRO A 462 5.91 14.35 -12.10
N SER A 463 7.13 14.81 -12.33
CA SER A 463 7.68 14.84 -13.69
C SER A 463 7.98 13.42 -14.19
N LEU A 464 7.93 13.21 -15.52
CA LEU A 464 8.32 11.91 -16.10
C LEU A 464 9.77 11.51 -15.74
N ARG A 465 10.65 12.50 -15.53
CA ARG A 465 12.02 12.32 -15.04
C ARG A 465 12.07 11.83 -13.58
N HIS A 466 11.15 12.28 -12.72
CA HIS A 466 11.02 11.75 -11.36
C HIS A 466 10.67 10.26 -11.40
N HIS A 467 9.68 9.85 -12.21
CA HIS A 467 9.32 8.44 -12.40
C HIS A 467 10.46 7.59 -12.98
N GLN A 468 11.25 8.14 -13.90
CA GLN A 468 12.48 7.49 -14.39
C GLN A 468 13.51 7.32 -13.27
N SER A 469 13.75 8.36 -12.46
CA SER A 469 14.70 8.32 -11.33
C SER A 469 14.25 7.40 -10.19
N LEU A 470 12.94 7.19 -10.02
CA LEU A 470 12.42 6.24 -9.02
C LEU A 470 12.69 4.79 -9.48
N ARG A 471 12.38 4.50 -10.75
CA ARG A 471 12.67 3.20 -11.36
C ARG A 471 14.17 2.89 -11.44
N SER A 472 15.03 3.89 -11.69
CA SER A 472 16.50 3.69 -11.68
C SER A 472 17.10 3.48 -10.28
N ARG A 473 16.32 3.70 -9.22
CA ARG A 473 16.68 3.38 -7.82
C ARG A 473 16.07 2.06 -7.35
N SER A 474 15.14 1.50 -8.11
CA SER A 474 14.64 0.14 -7.87
C SER A 474 15.77 -0.85 -8.19
N PRO A 475 15.88 -1.97 -7.46
CA PRO A 475 16.83 -3.01 -7.83
C PRO A 475 16.54 -3.50 -9.25
N LEU A 476 17.60 -3.76 -10.02
CA LEU A 476 17.47 -4.41 -11.33
C LEU A 476 16.97 -5.83 -11.13
N PHE A 477 16.09 -6.29 -12.02
CA PHE A 477 15.68 -7.69 -12.00
C PHE A 477 16.90 -8.58 -12.35
N PRO A 478 17.15 -9.68 -11.61
CA PRO A 478 18.27 -10.56 -11.88
C PRO A 478 18.26 -11.15 -13.31
N ARG A 479 19.46 -11.37 -13.86
CA ARG A 479 19.63 -11.94 -15.22
C ARG A 479 19.46 -13.46 -15.26
N PHE A 480 19.57 -14.10 -14.10
CA PHE A 480 19.57 -15.55 -13.91
C PHE A 480 18.72 -15.89 -12.68
N ILE A 481 18.45 -17.17 -12.47
CA ILE A 481 17.89 -17.66 -11.20
C ILE A 481 18.91 -17.32 -10.10
N CYS A 482 18.52 -16.53 -9.11
CA CYS A 482 19.40 -16.17 -7.99
C CYS A 482 18.62 -15.87 -6.71
N ASN A 483 19.32 -15.90 -5.57
CA ASN A 483 18.73 -15.76 -4.25
C ASN A 483 17.94 -14.44 -4.05
N ASP A 484 18.38 -13.34 -4.68
CA ASP A 484 17.75 -12.02 -4.55
C ASP A 484 16.30 -12.00 -5.06
N SER A 485 15.99 -12.77 -6.11
CA SER A 485 14.62 -12.93 -6.61
C SER A 485 13.70 -13.58 -5.58
N PHE A 486 14.20 -14.59 -4.85
CA PHE A 486 13.41 -15.31 -3.85
C PHE A 486 13.28 -14.51 -2.55
N LEU A 487 14.28 -13.70 -2.18
CA LEU A 487 14.16 -12.69 -1.12
C LEU A 487 13.13 -11.61 -1.48
N LEU A 488 13.10 -11.14 -2.73
CA LEU A 488 12.06 -10.20 -3.19
C LEU A 488 10.66 -10.83 -3.11
N ALA A 489 10.51 -12.10 -3.50
CA ALA A 489 9.27 -12.84 -3.35
C ALA A 489 8.85 -13.00 -1.88
N GLN A 490 9.79 -13.31 -0.97
CA GLN A 490 9.53 -13.39 0.46
C GLN A 490 9.10 -12.03 1.04
N HIS A 491 9.77 -10.94 0.65
CA HIS A 491 9.36 -9.59 1.03
C HIS A 491 7.96 -9.23 0.51
N TYR A 492 7.61 -9.66 -0.71
CA TYR A 492 6.27 -9.47 -1.25
C TYR A 492 5.22 -10.23 -0.43
N MET A 493 5.41 -11.53 -0.18
CA MET A 493 4.53 -12.32 0.70
C MET A 493 4.33 -11.64 2.07
N ALA A 494 5.42 -11.18 2.69
CA ALA A 494 5.39 -10.50 3.98
C ALA A 494 4.65 -9.14 3.94
N SER A 495 4.79 -8.37 2.86
CA SER A 495 4.09 -7.08 2.67
C SER A 495 2.59 -7.21 2.40
N VAL A 496 2.16 -8.36 1.84
CA VAL A 496 0.75 -8.73 1.71
C VAL A 496 0.23 -9.37 3.01
N GLY A 497 1.11 -9.80 3.91
CA GLY A 497 0.77 -10.50 5.15
C GLY A 497 0.32 -11.95 4.91
N TYR A 498 0.79 -12.58 3.81
CA TYR A 498 0.33 -13.90 3.37
C TYR A 498 1.42 -14.96 3.54
N SER A 499 1.05 -16.10 4.13
CA SER A 499 1.92 -17.27 4.34
C SER A 499 1.33 -18.58 3.81
N GLY A 500 0.28 -18.50 2.98
CA GLY A 500 -0.47 -19.65 2.48
C GLY A 500 0.08 -20.30 1.22
N PRO A 501 -0.71 -21.17 0.56
CA PRO A 501 -0.33 -21.78 -0.71
C PRO A 501 -0.03 -20.74 -1.79
N THR A 502 0.93 -21.02 -2.68
CA THR A 502 1.14 -20.28 -3.92
C THR A 502 1.10 -21.22 -5.14
N ALA A 503 0.64 -20.72 -6.28
CA ALA A 503 0.72 -21.42 -7.54
C ALA A 503 1.99 -20.95 -8.28
N ALA A 504 2.89 -21.88 -8.60
CA ALA A 504 3.97 -21.62 -9.55
C ALA A 504 3.48 -21.92 -10.97
N THR A 505 3.90 -21.10 -11.92
CA THR A 505 3.55 -21.24 -13.34
C THR A 505 4.75 -20.89 -14.21
N LYS A 506 4.84 -21.57 -15.36
CA LYS A 506 5.93 -21.41 -16.31
C LYS A 506 5.41 -21.36 -17.74
N ALA A 507 5.92 -20.42 -18.53
CA ALA A 507 5.65 -20.33 -19.97
C ALA A 507 6.93 -20.01 -20.78
N VAL A 508 6.83 -20.15 -22.10
CA VAL A 508 7.90 -19.84 -23.07
C VAL A 508 7.37 -18.84 -24.09
N LEU A 509 8.13 -17.78 -24.33
CA LEU A 509 7.96 -16.93 -25.50
C LEU A 509 9.01 -17.30 -26.56
N VAL A 510 8.60 -17.50 -27.80
CA VAL A 510 9.51 -17.65 -28.96
C VAL A 510 9.69 -16.28 -29.61
N ALA A 511 10.93 -15.86 -29.85
CA ALA A 511 11.21 -14.67 -30.65
C ALA A 511 10.92 -14.94 -32.14
N ASN A 512 10.57 -13.90 -32.91
CA ASN A 512 10.23 -14.02 -34.32
C ASN A 512 11.41 -14.63 -35.13
N PRO A 513 11.30 -15.84 -35.70
CA PRO A 513 12.47 -16.54 -36.26
C PRO A 513 13.02 -15.90 -37.55
N GLU A 514 12.18 -15.22 -38.34
CA GLU A 514 12.57 -14.68 -39.65
C GLU A 514 13.44 -13.41 -39.55
N GLU A 515 13.14 -12.50 -38.61
CA GLU A 515 14.02 -11.35 -38.32
C GLU A 515 15.34 -11.80 -37.69
N LEU A 516 15.29 -12.84 -36.85
CA LEU A 516 16.46 -13.37 -36.17
C LEU A 516 17.45 -14.03 -37.15
N GLN A 517 16.96 -14.80 -38.13
CA GLN A 517 17.80 -15.43 -39.16
C GLN A 517 18.64 -14.43 -39.96
N ASN A 518 18.11 -13.24 -40.26
CA ASN A 518 18.84 -12.19 -40.98
C ASN A 518 19.93 -11.50 -40.12
N LEU A 519 19.80 -11.55 -38.80
CA LEU A 519 20.76 -10.96 -37.85
C LEU A 519 21.81 -12.00 -37.38
N LEU A 520 21.46 -13.28 -37.41
CA LEU A 520 22.31 -14.43 -37.06
C LEU A 520 23.52 -14.65 -37.99
N ALA A 521 23.50 -14.11 -39.22
CA ALA A 521 24.59 -14.28 -40.18
C ALA A 521 25.90 -13.51 -39.84
N ARG A 522 26.05 -12.97 -38.62
CA ARG A 522 27.15 -12.08 -38.23
C ARG A 522 27.73 -12.28 -36.82
N LEU A 523 27.20 -13.20 -36.00
CA LEU A 523 27.66 -13.43 -34.62
C LEU A 523 27.65 -14.93 -34.31
N GLU A 524 28.82 -15.49 -33.95
CA GLU A 524 29.03 -16.94 -33.80
C GLU A 524 28.71 -17.53 -32.42
N ASP A 525 28.27 -16.70 -31.46
CA ASP A 525 27.93 -17.15 -30.10
C ASP A 525 26.43 -17.41 -29.89
N LYS A 526 26.13 -18.41 -29.04
CA LYS A 526 24.81 -19.03 -28.81
C LYS A 526 23.67 -18.02 -28.54
N VAL A 527 23.01 -17.56 -29.60
CA VAL A 527 21.86 -16.67 -29.50
C VAL A 527 20.64 -17.39 -28.92
N ALA A 528 20.14 -16.88 -27.79
CA ALA A 528 18.89 -17.34 -27.21
C ALA A 528 17.69 -16.94 -28.10
N THR A 529 16.88 -17.93 -28.46
CA THR A 529 15.73 -17.80 -29.38
C THR A 529 14.39 -17.71 -28.64
N LYS A 530 14.39 -18.06 -27.35
CA LYS A 530 13.22 -18.13 -26.49
C LYS A 530 13.48 -17.42 -25.16
N LEU A 531 12.46 -16.81 -24.58
CA LEU A 531 12.47 -16.33 -23.21
C LEU A 531 11.63 -17.28 -22.36
N ARG A 532 12.26 -17.90 -21.37
CA ARG A 532 11.58 -18.68 -20.34
C ARG A 532 11.20 -17.76 -19.18
N LEU A 533 9.97 -17.90 -18.68
CA LEU A 533 9.44 -17.09 -17.58
C LEU A 533 8.84 -18.00 -16.50
N TRP A 534 9.20 -17.74 -15.25
CA TRP A 534 8.57 -18.34 -14.06
C TRP A 534 7.90 -17.25 -13.23
N CYS A 535 6.61 -17.41 -12.97
CA CYS A 535 5.84 -16.53 -12.11
C CYS A 535 5.25 -17.30 -10.91
N ILE A 536 5.03 -16.59 -9.81
CA ILE A 536 4.23 -17.06 -8.69
C ILE A 536 2.94 -16.25 -8.57
N GLN A 537 1.88 -16.93 -8.18
CA GLN A 537 0.58 -16.34 -7.88
C GLN A 537 0.18 -16.72 -6.45
N ILE A 538 -0.30 -15.74 -5.69
CA ILE A 538 -1.12 -16.03 -4.51
C ILE A 538 -2.53 -16.34 -5.03
N PRO A 539 -3.10 -17.54 -4.81
CA PRO A 539 -4.38 -17.96 -5.37
C PRO A 539 -5.57 -17.33 -4.61
N LEU A 540 -5.58 -15.99 -4.57
CA LEU A 540 -6.62 -15.13 -4.02
C LEU A 540 -6.96 -14.02 -5.03
N ILE A 541 -8.22 -13.60 -5.05
CA ILE A 541 -8.75 -12.60 -5.97
C ILE A 541 -8.11 -11.23 -5.71
N GLY A 542 -7.76 -10.50 -6.79
CA GLY A 542 -7.22 -9.15 -6.74
C GLY A 542 -5.75 -9.04 -6.31
N ILE A 543 -5.08 -10.15 -6.01
CA ILE A 543 -3.65 -10.14 -5.68
C ILE A 543 -2.81 -10.32 -6.97
N PRO A 544 -1.90 -9.38 -7.29
CA PRO A 544 -1.10 -9.48 -8.51
C PRO A 544 -0.04 -10.58 -8.45
N SER A 545 0.23 -11.19 -9.61
CA SER A 545 1.31 -12.14 -9.83
C SER A 545 2.69 -11.48 -9.71
N MET A 546 3.69 -12.25 -9.28
CA MET A 546 5.09 -11.83 -9.26
C MET A 546 5.94 -12.65 -10.23
N ILE A 547 6.83 -11.98 -10.96
CA ILE A 547 7.89 -12.63 -11.75
C ILE A 547 9.03 -13.00 -10.80
N VAL A 548 9.41 -14.28 -10.76
CA VAL A 548 10.49 -14.78 -9.88
C VAL A 548 11.78 -14.99 -10.67
N ALA A 549 11.70 -15.63 -11.83
CA ALA A 549 12.85 -15.86 -12.70
C ALA A 549 12.47 -15.65 -14.16
N ALA A 550 13.44 -15.20 -14.96
CA ALA A 550 13.34 -15.16 -16.40
C ALA A 550 14.71 -15.47 -16.98
N GLU A 551 14.78 -16.34 -18.00
CA GLU A 551 16.04 -16.80 -18.57
C GLU A 551 15.94 -16.90 -20.09
N ALA A 552 16.97 -16.42 -20.79
CA ALA A 552 17.08 -16.55 -22.22
C ALA A 552 17.59 -17.96 -22.58
N ILE A 553 16.85 -18.69 -23.40
CA ILE A 553 17.10 -20.10 -23.72
C ILE A 553 17.15 -20.35 -25.24
N PRO A 554 18.04 -21.25 -25.73
CA PRO A 554 18.02 -21.71 -27.12
C PRO A 554 16.82 -22.62 -27.45
N ASN A 555 16.64 -22.93 -28.73
CA ASN A 555 15.45 -23.61 -29.23
C ASN A 555 15.44 -25.12 -28.97
N ASN A 556 16.61 -25.69 -28.70
CA ASN A 556 16.94 -27.12 -28.71
C ASN A 556 17.29 -27.71 -27.34
N LEU A 557 17.08 -26.98 -26.23
CA LEU A 557 17.22 -27.54 -24.87
C LEU A 557 16.36 -28.79 -24.69
N THR A 558 16.93 -29.78 -24.00
CA THR A 558 16.23 -31.03 -23.70
C THR A 558 15.27 -30.87 -22.51
N ALA A 559 14.46 -31.90 -22.25
CA ALA A 559 13.54 -31.88 -21.10
C ALA A 559 14.32 -31.95 -19.77
N GLU A 560 15.46 -32.62 -19.75
CA GLU A 560 16.34 -32.81 -18.60
C GLU A 560 16.99 -31.48 -18.18
N GLU A 561 17.54 -30.72 -19.13
CA GLU A 561 18.12 -29.40 -18.88
C GLU A 561 17.06 -28.38 -18.38
N LEU A 562 15.83 -28.50 -18.87
CA LEU A 562 14.70 -27.68 -18.45
C LEU A 562 14.10 -28.13 -17.09
N TYR A 563 14.25 -29.41 -16.75
CA TYR A 563 13.90 -29.97 -15.45
C TYR A 563 14.82 -29.43 -14.36
N GLU A 564 16.15 -29.44 -14.55
CA GLU A 564 17.13 -28.92 -13.58
C GLU A 564 16.80 -27.46 -13.18
N LYS A 565 16.57 -26.59 -14.17
CA LYS A 565 16.17 -25.19 -13.98
C LYS A 565 14.82 -25.05 -13.26
N SER A 566 13.88 -25.96 -13.55
CA SER A 566 12.56 -25.94 -12.91
C SER A 566 12.62 -26.42 -11.46
N ARG A 567 13.46 -27.42 -11.17
CA ARG A 567 13.74 -27.91 -9.81
C ARG A 567 14.42 -26.82 -8.98
N GLU A 568 15.41 -26.14 -9.53
CA GLU A 568 16.12 -25.03 -8.86
C GLU A 568 15.15 -23.93 -8.39
N VAL A 569 14.19 -23.51 -9.23
CA VAL A 569 13.17 -22.52 -8.85
C VAL A 569 12.26 -23.05 -7.73
N ILE A 570 11.81 -24.31 -7.81
CA ILE A 570 10.95 -24.95 -6.81
C ILE A 570 11.68 -25.05 -5.45
N ASP A 571 12.91 -25.55 -5.45
CA ASP A 571 13.75 -25.71 -4.27
C ASP A 571 14.04 -24.37 -3.58
N ASN A 572 14.33 -23.32 -4.35
CA ASN A 572 14.60 -22.00 -3.81
C ASN A 572 13.33 -21.28 -3.29
N LEU A 573 12.15 -21.50 -3.90
CA LEU A 573 10.90 -21.04 -3.30
C LEU A 573 10.69 -21.66 -1.91
N LYS A 574 10.93 -22.98 -1.78
CA LYS A 574 10.80 -23.68 -0.50
C LYS A 574 11.84 -23.24 0.54
N SER A 575 13.09 -23.02 0.17
CA SER A 575 14.13 -22.54 1.10
C SER A 575 13.81 -21.15 1.69
N HIS A 576 13.05 -20.33 0.97
CA HIS A 576 12.59 -19.01 1.43
C HIS A 576 11.23 -19.05 2.15
N GLY A 577 10.70 -20.25 2.44
CA GLY A 577 9.41 -20.43 3.13
C GLY A 577 8.18 -20.18 2.26
N ILE A 578 8.32 -20.11 0.94
CA ILE A 578 7.19 -19.88 0.02
C ILE A 578 6.58 -21.24 -0.33
N ASN A 579 5.35 -21.48 0.13
CA ASN A 579 4.68 -22.77 -0.06
C ASN A 579 4.04 -22.91 -1.45
N ALA A 580 4.86 -23.12 -2.48
CA ALA A 580 4.35 -23.52 -3.79
C ALA A 580 3.64 -24.88 -3.71
N VAL A 581 2.36 -24.96 -4.07
CA VAL A 581 1.53 -26.17 -4.02
C VAL A 581 1.16 -26.74 -5.38
N SER A 582 1.42 -25.99 -6.45
CA SER A 582 1.18 -26.44 -7.82
C SER A 582 2.22 -25.89 -8.78
N TYR A 583 2.43 -26.61 -9.87
CA TYR A 583 3.29 -26.21 -10.97
C TYR A 583 2.52 -26.33 -12.31
N SER A 584 2.15 -25.19 -12.88
CA SER A 584 1.38 -25.11 -14.12
C SER A 584 2.30 -24.93 -15.33
N SER A 585 2.06 -25.68 -16.41
CA SER A 585 2.77 -25.52 -17.69
C SER A 585 1.84 -25.57 -18.90
N ASP A 586 2.30 -25.00 -20.01
CA ASP A 586 1.64 -25.07 -21.31
C ASP A 586 1.72 -26.49 -21.90
N GLY A 587 0.72 -26.90 -22.69
CA GLY A 587 0.53 -28.28 -23.18
C GLY A 587 1.49 -28.75 -24.27
N THR A 588 2.72 -28.24 -24.31
CA THR A 588 3.74 -28.73 -25.23
C THR A 588 4.32 -30.07 -24.76
N LYS A 589 4.78 -30.89 -25.71
CA LYS A 589 5.39 -32.20 -25.43
C LYS A 589 6.62 -32.09 -24.50
N VAL A 590 7.41 -31.02 -24.63
CA VAL A 590 8.61 -30.79 -23.80
C VAL A 590 8.21 -30.38 -22.38
N GLU A 591 7.16 -29.57 -22.21
CA GLU A 591 6.69 -29.21 -20.86
C GLU A 591 6.08 -30.39 -20.11
N ARG A 592 5.33 -31.27 -20.79
CA ARG A 592 4.84 -32.52 -20.18
C ARG A 592 6.01 -33.41 -19.76
N ALA A 593 7.00 -33.61 -20.62
CA ALA A 593 8.21 -34.35 -20.25
C ALA A 593 8.93 -33.74 -19.02
N VAL A 594 8.97 -32.41 -18.88
CA VAL A 594 9.49 -31.77 -17.65
C VAL A 594 8.62 -32.07 -16.42
N GLN A 595 7.29 -32.10 -16.54
CA GLN A 595 6.39 -32.50 -15.45
C GLN A 595 6.52 -34.00 -15.11
N ASP A 596 6.71 -34.87 -16.09
CA ASP A 596 6.97 -36.30 -15.90
C ASP A 596 8.33 -36.52 -15.20
N LEU A 597 9.36 -35.75 -15.59
CA LEU A 597 10.67 -35.76 -14.94
C LEU A 597 10.56 -35.26 -13.49
N LEU A 598 9.79 -34.21 -13.22
CA LEU A 598 9.48 -33.75 -11.87
C LEU A 598 8.83 -34.90 -11.05
N ILE A 599 7.71 -35.47 -11.53
CA ILE A 599 7.00 -36.55 -10.80
C ILE A 599 7.90 -37.77 -10.54
N SER A 600 8.72 -38.18 -11.51
CA SER A 600 9.57 -39.38 -11.41
C SER A 600 10.82 -39.19 -10.54
N HIS A 601 11.37 -37.98 -10.46
CA HIS A 601 12.53 -37.66 -9.62
C HIS A 601 12.15 -37.15 -8.21
N ALA A 602 10.86 -37.12 -7.87
CA ALA A 602 10.45 -36.84 -6.50
C ALA A 602 10.93 -37.95 -5.55
N MET A 603 11.43 -37.59 -4.37
CA MET A 603 11.92 -38.59 -3.40
C MET A 603 10.79 -39.32 -2.67
N ASN A 604 9.60 -38.74 -2.64
CA ASN A 604 8.41 -39.26 -1.95
C ASN A 604 7.15 -38.84 -2.72
N TRP A 605 6.06 -39.56 -2.52
CA TRP A 605 4.74 -39.25 -3.09
C TRP A 605 3.65 -39.39 -2.01
N VAL A 606 2.59 -38.62 -2.15
CA VAL A 606 1.30 -38.89 -1.51
C VAL A 606 0.42 -39.57 -2.56
N THR A 607 -0.04 -40.78 -2.28
CA THR A 607 -0.93 -41.53 -3.18
C THR A 607 -2.32 -41.62 -2.57
N HIS A 608 -3.32 -41.19 -3.33
CA HIS A 608 -4.72 -41.41 -2.99
C HIS A 608 -5.36 -42.34 -4.03
N THR A 609 -6.08 -43.36 -3.57
CA THR A 609 -6.83 -44.27 -4.42
C THR A 609 -8.30 -43.86 -4.49
N ILE A 610 -8.89 -43.95 -5.69
CA ILE A 610 -10.33 -43.86 -5.91
C ILE A 610 -10.75 -45.19 -6.57
N PRO A 611 -11.62 -46.00 -5.92
CA PRO A 611 -12.12 -47.23 -6.56
C PRO A 611 -12.94 -46.88 -7.80
N ASP A 612 -12.81 -47.68 -8.85
CA ASP A 612 -13.69 -47.59 -10.01
C ASP A 612 -15.09 -48.14 -9.66
N PRO A 613 -16.19 -47.57 -10.20
CA PRO A 613 -17.53 -48.08 -9.92
C PRO A 613 -17.88 -49.42 -10.57
N GLU A 614 -17.19 -49.82 -11.64
CA GLU A 614 -17.55 -51.02 -12.44
C GLU A 614 -16.46 -52.11 -12.47
N ASP A 615 -15.19 -51.78 -12.22
CA ASP A 615 -14.08 -52.74 -12.16
C ASP A 615 -13.42 -52.79 -10.78
N ASP A 616 -12.77 -53.91 -10.43
CA ASP A 616 -11.80 -54.03 -9.30
C ASP A 616 -10.52 -53.18 -9.49
N CYS A 617 -10.52 -52.20 -10.42
CA CYS A 617 -9.42 -51.27 -10.64
C CYS A 617 -9.52 -50.06 -9.70
N THR A 618 -8.38 -49.60 -9.19
CA THR A 618 -8.26 -48.34 -8.44
C THR A 618 -7.51 -47.29 -9.24
N HIS A 619 -8.05 -46.07 -9.29
CA HIS A 619 -7.37 -44.91 -9.85
C HIS A 619 -6.41 -44.32 -8.81
N GLU A 620 -5.10 -44.39 -9.07
CA GLU A 620 -4.06 -43.82 -8.21
C GLU A 620 -3.72 -42.39 -8.60
N ILE A 621 -4.04 -41.43 -7.73
CA ILE A 621 -3.62 -40.04 -7.83
C ILE A 621 -2.33 -39.90 -7.03
N ARG A 622 -1.20 -39.73 -7.73
CA ARG A 622 0.14 -39.62 -7.15
C ARG A 622 0.62 -38.17 -7.16
N ILE A 623 0.81 -37.59 -5.99
CA ILE A 623 1.23 -36.19 -5.80
C ILE A 623 2.69 -36.18 -5.33
N PRO A 624 3.65 -35.65 -6.11
CA PRO A 624 5.06 -35.65 -5.72
C PRO A 624 5.33 -34.70 -4.55
N MET A 625 6.20 -35.13 -3.63
CA MET A 625 6.60 -34.40 -2.44
C MET A 625 8.02 -33.84 -2.57
N TYR A 626 8.14 -32.51 -2.57
CA TYR A 626 9.41 -31.79 -2.56
C TYR A 626 9.64 -31.14 -1.21
N ARG A 627 10.73 -31.53 -0.52
CA ARG A 627 11.07 -31.05 0.83
C ARG A 627 9.86 -31.10 1.78
N LEU A 628 9.20 -32.26 1.83
CA LEU A 628 7.98 -32.54 2.61
C LEU A 628 6.74 -31.70 2.24
N SER A 629 6.74 -30.99 1.11
CA SER A 629 5.56 -30.31 0.57
C SER A 629 5.03 -30.99 -0.68
N PRO A 630 3.70 -31.21 -0.82
CA PRO A 630 3.13 -31.69 -2.08
C PRO A 630 3.14 -30.59 -3.14
N ILE A 631 3.42 -30.96 -4.39
CA ILE A 631 3.30 -30.06 -5.55
C ILE A 631 2.50 -30.77 -6.64
N VAL A 632 1.34 -30.23 -6.97
CA VAL A 632 0.46 -30.79 -8.01
C VAL A 632 0.89 -30.27 -9.39
N MET A 633 1.16 -31.18 -10.33
CA MET A 633 1.41 -30.79 -11.72
C MET A 633 0.09 -30.45 -12.40
N ILE A 634 0.01 -29.29 -13.06
CA ILE A 634 -1.21 -28.79 -13.70
C ILE A 634 -0.93 -28.44 -15.17
N GLN A 635 -1.91 -28.73 -16.02
CA GLN A 635 -1.94 -28.34 -17.42
C GLN A 635 -2.90 -27.17 -17.62
N ASP A 636 -2.68 -26.34 -18.64
CA ASP A 636 -3.55 -25.19 -18.87
C ASP A 636 -4.92 -25.60 -19.46
N SER A 637 -5.99 -25.34 -18.70
CA SER A 637 -7.38 -25.63 -19.09
C SER A 637 -7.83 -24.93 -20.39
N LYS A 638 -7.34 -23.72 -20.72
CA LYS A 638 -7.65 -23.03 -21.99
C LYS A 638 -6.88 -23.65 -23.15
N HIS A 639 -5.62 -24.03 -22.92
CA HIS A 639 -4.87 -24.84 -23.90
C HIS A 639 -5.58 -26.16 -24.18
N ALA A 640 -6.07 -26.86 -23.15
CA ALA A 640 -6.82 -28.10 -23.31
C ALA A 640 -8.10 -27.90 -24.13
N ALA A 641 -8.87 -26.83 -23.87
CA ALA A 641 -10.04 -26.46 -24.68
C ALA A 641 -9.68 -26.28 -26.17
N LYS A 642 -8.60 -25.53 -26.47
CA LYS A 642 -8.07 -25.38 -27.84
C LYS A 642 -7.71 -26.73 -28.45
N THR A 643 -7.04 -27.62 -27.70
CA THR A 643 -6.62 -28.95 -28.16
C THR A 643 -7.81 -29.89 -28.42
N MET A 644 -8.88 -29.86 -27.60
CA MET A 644 -10.10 -30.64 -27.84
C MET A 644 -10.87 -30.15 -29.06
N ARG A 645 -11.02 -28.82 -29.23
CA ARG A 645 -11.59 -28.24 -30.46
C ARG A 645 -10.78 -28.68 -31.69
N ASN A 646 -9.45 -28.52 -31.64
CA ASN A 646 -8.58 -28.83 -32.76
C ASN A 646 -8.60 -30.33 -33.14
N ASN A 647 -8.81 -31.24 -32.17
CA ASN A 647 -9.02 -32.67 -32.42
C ASN A 647 -10.33 -32.95 -33.16
N LEU A 648 -11.45 -32.38 -32.71
CA LEU A 648 -12.75 -32.48 -33.37
C LEU A 648 -12.73 -31.89 -34.79
N PHE A 649 -11.90 -30.88 -35.02
CA PHE A 649 -11.76 -30.14 -36.28
C PHE A 649 -10.65 -30.70 -37.19
N SER A 650 -9.97 -31.78 -36.78
CA SER A 650 -8.77 -32.29 -37.46
C SER A 650 -9.00 -32.77 -38.90
N GLY A 651 -10.23 -33.10 -39.28
CA GLY A 651 -10.62 -33.65 -40.60
C GLY A 651 -10.13 -35.08 -40.87
N ALA A 652 -8.91 -35.41 -40.44
CA ALA A 652 -8.27 -36.72 -40.51
C ALA A 652 -8.74 -37.72 -39.42
N ARG A 653 -9.61 -37.29 -38.51
CA ARG A 653 -10.18 -38.10 -37.42
C ARG A 653 -11.70 -38.07 -37.48
N ALA A 654 -12.32 -39.20 -37.20
CA ALA A 654 -13.76 -39.32 -37.00
C ALA A 654 -13.96 -39.92 -35.60
N LEU A 655 -14.39 -39.12 -34.62
CA LEU A 655 -14.44 -39.58 -33.23
C LEU A 655 -15.67 -40.50 -33.06
N VAL A 656 -15.45 -41.79 -32.79
CA VAL A 656 -16.52 -42.80 -32.70
C VAL A 656 -16.84 -43.08 -31.24
N LEU A 657 -18.00 -42.59 -30.77
CA LEU A 657 -18.49 -42.80 -29.40
C LEU A 657 -19.67 -43.79 -29.45
N GLY A 658 -19.39 -45.07 -29.23
CA GLY A 658 -20.37 -46.13 -29.42
C GLY A 658 -20.86 -46.18 -30.86
N ASN A 659 -22.18 -46.12 -31.06
CA ASN A 659 -22.81 -46.09 -32.37
C ASN A 659 -22.90 -44.68 -33.00
N HIS A 660 -22.31 -43.66 -32.37
CA HIS A 660 -22.43 -42.26 -32.79
C HIS A 660 -21.08 -41.63 -33.16
N LEU A 661 -21.13 -40.55 -33.95
CA LEU A 661 -19.96 -39.84 -34.46
C LEU A 661 -19.91 -38.39 -33.97
N ALA A 662 -18.72 -37.91 -33.62
CA ALA A 662 -18.40 -36.50 -33.49
C ALA A 662 -17.37 -36.10 -34.56
N MET A 663 -17.75 -35.16 -35.42
CA MET A 663 -17.00 -34.78 -36.62
C MET A 663 -17.13 -33.28 -36.89
N TYR A 664 -16.13 -32.72 -37.58
CA TYR A 664 -16.13 -31.32 -38.04
C TYR A 664 -17.40 -30.93 -38.82
N SER A 665 -17.89 -31.79 -39.70
CA SER A 665 -19.12 -31.58 -40.47
C SER A 665 -20.32 -31.25 -39.58
N HIS A 666 -20.48 -31.96 -38.46
CA HIS A 666 -21.58 -31.73 -37.53
C HIS A 666 -21.54 -30.31 -36.94
N VAL A 667 -20.35 -29.82 -36.58
CA VAL A 667 -20.16 -28.45 -36.05
C VAL A 667 -20.35 -27.40 -37.14
N ARG A 668 -19.91 -27.69 -38.37
CA ARG A 668 -20.12 -26.82 -39.54
C ARG A 668 -21.60 -26.66 -39.86
N ASP A 669 -22.35 -27.75 -39.92
CA ASP A 669 -23.79 -27.72 -40.15
C ASP A 669 -24.55 -26.96 -39.04
N MET A 670 -24.05 -26.99 -37.79
CA MET A 670 -24.60 -26.19 -36.70
C MET A 670 -24.33 -24.70 -36.91
N ALA A 671 -23.10 -24.31 -37.24
CA ALA A 671 -22.70 -22.90 -37.38
C ALA A 671 -23.28 -22.24 -38.64
N PHE A 672 -23.44 -22.99 -39.73
CA PHE A 672 -23.98 -22.51 -41.01
C PHE A 672 -25.45 -22.90 -41.23
N ASN A 673 -26.17 -23.30 -40.17
CA ASN A 673 -27.60 -23.60 -40.27
C ASN A 673 -28.35 -22.31 -40.67
N PRO A 674 -29.21 -22.33 -41.72
CA PRO A 674 -30.00 -21.16 -42.09
C PRO A 674 -31.04 -20.73 -41.03
N LEU A 675 -31.30 -21.56 -40.01
CA LEU A 675 -32.15 -21.20 -38.88
C LEU A 675 -31.39 -20.32 -37.86
N PRO A 676 -31.95 -19.18 -37.42
CA PRO A 676 -31.30 -18.33 -36.43
C PRO A 676 -31.23 -18.99 -35.05
N GLY A 677 -30.17 -18.69 -34.30
CA GLY A 677 -30.01 -19.07 -32.89
C GLY A 677 -28.75 -19.86 -32.54
N CYS A 678 -27.90 -20.22 -33.52
CA CYS A 678 -26.60 -20.83 -33.22
C CYS A 678 -25.66 -19.81 -32.53
N PRO A 679 -25.06 -20.11 -31.35
CA PRO A 679 -24.13 -19.20 -30.68
C PRO A 679 -22.72 -19.16 -31.27
N LEU A 680 -22.41 -19.98 -32.28
CA LEU A 680 -21.13 -19.99 -32.98
C LEU A 680 -21.15 -18.99 -34.15
N TYR A 681 -20.06 -18.25 -34.33
CA TYR A 681 -19.85 -17.47 -35.56
C TYR A 681 -19.33 -18.38 -36.68
N HIS A 682 -19.63 -18.06 -37.94
CA HIS A 682 -19.05 -18.76 -39.11
C HIS A 682 -17.50 -18.85 -39.04
N ARG A 683 -16.85 -17.81 -38.50
CA ARG A 683 -15.38 -17.77 -38.30
C ARG A 683 -14.83 -18.69 -37.19
N ASP A 684 -15.70 -19.18 -36.31
CA ASP A 684 -15.33 -20.16 -35.30
C ASP A 684 -15.20 -21.57 -35.91
N VAL A 685 -15.60 -21.75 -37.18
CA VAL A 685 -15.59 -23.03 -37.89
C VAL A 685 -14.85 -22.99 -39.22
N GLU A 686 -15.03 -21.96 -40.05
CA GLU A 686 -14.27 -21.73 -41.27
C GLU A 686 -13.26 -20.59 -41.09
N LYS A 687 -12.04 -20.75 -41.61
CA LYS A 687 -10.90 -19.82 -41.38
C LYS A 687 -10.59 -19.60 -39.88
N LEU A 688 -10.80 -20.66 -39.08
CA LEU A 688 -10.55 -20.70 -37.64
C LEU A 688 -9.08 -20.33 -37.32
N ASP A 689 -8.91 -19.33 -36.45
CA ASP A 689 -7.65 -19.13 -35.73
C ASP A 689 -7.47 -20.23 -34.68
N ARG A 690 -6.47 -21.09 -34.86
CA ARG A 690 -6.19 -22.20 -33.96
C ARG A 690 -5.69 -21.75 -32.58
N GLN A 691 -5.27 -20.50 -32.42
CA GLN A 691 -4.84 -19.93 -31.14
C GLN A 691 -5.92 -19.11 -30.42
N ASP A 692 -7.05 -18.80 -31.05
CA ASP A 692 -8.13 -18.05 -30.40
C ASP A 692 -8.82 -18.89 -29.31
N ASP A 693 -8.75 -18.42 -28.06
CA ASP A 693 -9.43 -19.02 -26.91
C ASP A 693 -10.95 -18.79 -26.94
N ASN A 694 -11.42 -17.71 -27.56
CA ASN A 694 -12.83 -17.32 -27.48
C ASN A 694 -13.73 -18.27 -28.28
N SER A 695 -13.30 -18.71 -29.47
CA SER A 695 -14.00 -19.71 -30.28
C SER A 695 -14.02 -21.10 -29.61
N ALA A 696 -12.94 -21.50 -28.91
CA ALA A 696 -12.96 -22.71 -28.09
C ALA A 696 -13.94 -22.57 -26.92
N THR A 697 -13.92 -21.42 -26.22
CA THR A 697 -14.83 -21.10 -25.12
C THR A 697 -16.30 -21.04 -25.56
N ARG A 698 -16.59 -20.56 -26.78
CA ARG A 698 -17.94 -20.58 -27.36
C ARG A 698 -18.38 -22.01 -27.70
N LEU A 699 -17.53 -22.80 -28.37
CA LEU A 699 -17.86 -24.18 -28.75
C LEU A 699 -18.25 -25.06 -27.57
N PHE A 700 -17.50 -24.97 -26.47
CA PHE A 700 -17.77 -25.73 -25.25
C PHE A 700 -18.74 -25.03 -24.29
N SER A 701 -19.43 -23.97 -24.72
CA SER A 701 -20.40 -23.27 -23.88
C SER A 701 -21.73 -24.01 -23.77
N ALA A 702 -22.37 -23.91 -22.61
CA ALA A 702 -23.71 -24.44 -22.37
C ALA A 702 -24.75 -24.00 -23.42
N ALA A 703 -24.62 -22.82 -24.02
CA ALA A 703 -25.52 -22.34 -25.08
C ALA A 703 -25.35 -23.12 -26.39
N VAL A 704 -24.12 -23.50 -26.76
CA VAL A 704 -23.87 -24.34 -27.96
C VAL A 704 -24.31 -25.77 -27.70
N LEU A 705 -24.13 -26.28 -26.48
CA LEU A 705 -24.62 -27.58 -26.07
C LEU A 705 -26.16 -27.65 -26.11
N ASP A 706 -26.86 -26.67 -25.52
CA ASP A 706 -28.32 -26.59 -25.55
C ASP A 706 -28.85 -26.51 -27.00
N PHE A 707 -28.23 -25.69 -27.84
CA PHE A 707 -28.56 -25.65 -29.28
C PHE A 707 -28.33 -27.00 -29.97
N ALA A 708 -27.24 -27.72 -29.65
CA ALA A 708 -26.98 -29.05 -30.20
C ALA A 708 -28.04 -30.08 -29.77
N VAL A 709 -28.40 -30.11 -28.48
CA VAL A 709 -29.43 -31.00 -27.92
C VAL A 709 -30.80 -30.73 -28.55
N ASN A 710 -31.22 -29.46 -28.59
CA ASN A 710 -32.56 -29.07 -29.02
C ASN A 710 -32.76 -29.10 -30.56
N ARG A 711 -31.68 -28.97 -31.35
CA ARG A 711 -31.77 -28.92 -32.82
C ARG A 711 -31.21 -30.16 -33.54
N PHE A 712 -30.33 -30.91 -32.91
CA PHE A 712 -29.67 -32.06 -33.51
C PHE A 712 -29.57 -33.26 -32.52
N PRO A 713 -30.68 -33.71 -31.91
CA PRO A 713 -30.67 -34.77 -30.90
C PRO A 713 -30.04 -36.09 -31.41
N ASP A 714 -30.18 -36.40 -32.70
CA ASP A 714 -29.59 -37.58 -33.35
C ASP A 714 -28.05 -37.58 -33.31
N ARG A 715 -27.42 -36.42 -33.12
CA ARG A 715 -25.96 -36.24 -33.08
C ARG A 715 -25.40 -36.47 -31.67
N LEU A 716 -25.89 -37.49 -30.97
CA LEU A 716 -25.57 -37.80 -29.57
C LEU A 716 -24.06 -37.86 -29.30
N GLY A 717 -23.27 -38.43 -30.22
CA GLY A 717 -21.81 -38.48 -30.09
C GLY A 717 -21.14 -37.11 -30.00
N LEU A 718 -21.63 -36.11 -30.76
CA LEU A 718 -21.17 -34.73 -30.65
C LEU A 718 -21.65 -34.09 -29.34
N ILE A 719 -22.91 -34.31 -28.96
CA ILE A 719 -23.49 -33.77 -27.72
C ILE A 719 -22.69 -34.24 -26.49
N VAL A 720 -22.41 -35.54 -26.39
CA VAL A 720 -21.60 -36.13 -25.30
C VAL A 720 -20.18 -35.56 -25.31
N TYR A 721 -19.56 -35.41 -26.49
CA TYR A 721 -18.23 -34.81 -26.61
C TYR A 721 -18.19 -33.36 -26.15
N LEU A 722 -19.14 -32.52 -26.61
CA LEU A 722 -19.23 -31.11 -26.21
C LEU A 722 -19.50 -30.96 -24.71
N PHE A 723 -20.39 -31.79 -24.16
CA PHE A 723 -20.70 -31.81 -22.74
C PHE A 723 -19.46 -32.15 -21.89
N VAL A 724 -18.87 -33.33 -22.07
CA VAL A 724 -17.80 -33.79 -21.18
C VAL A 724 -16.51 -32.98 -21.34
N MET A 725 -16.15 -32.58 -22.56
CA MET A 725 -14.97 -31.74 -22.77
C MET A 725 -15.17 -30.31 -22.24
N GLY A 726 -16.39 -29.77 -22.34
CA GLY A 726 -16.73 -28.47 -21.74
C GLY A 726 -16.75 -28.52 -20.22
N GLU A 727 -17.28 -29.59 -19.63
CA GLU A 727 -17.29 -29.79 -18.18
C GLU A 727 -15.89 -29.82 -17.56
N VAL A 728 -14.88 -30.43 -18.20
CA VAL A 728 -13.49 -30.39 -17.69
C VAL A 728 -12.95 -28.96 -17.65
N VAL A 729 -13.27 -28.14 -18.65
CA VAL A 729 -12.85 -26.74 -18.72
C VAL A 729 -13.59 -25.90 -17.67
N ASP A 730 -14.92 -26.05 -17.56
CA ASP A 730 -15.74 -25.36 -16.56
C ASP A 730 -15.38 -25.77 -15.12
N ALA A 731 -14.96 -27.02 -14.89
CA ALA A 731 -14.48 -27.50 -13.60
C ALA A 731 -13.20 -26.76 -13.12
N TYR A 732 -12.44 -26.15 -14.03
CA TYR A 732 -11.37 -25.20 -13.69
C TYR A 732 -11.83 -23.75 -13.71
N GLN A 733 -12.46 -23.31 -14.81
CA GLN A 733 -12.68 -21.88 -15.12
C GLN A 733 -13.93 -21.28 -14.48
N SER A 734 -14.95 -22.07 -14.13
CA SER A 734 -16.18 -21.54 -13.53
C SER A 734 -15.97 -21.10 -12.08
N TRP A 735 -16.70 -20.07 -11.64
CA TRP A 735 -16.58 -19.46 -10.31
C TRP A 735 -17.76 -19.76 -9.37
N THR A 736 -18.74 -20.50 -9.86
CA THR A 736 -19.99 -20.84 -9.15
C THR A 736 -20.04 -22.32 -8.73
N ILE A 737 -19.25 -23.18 -9.38
CA ILE A 737 -19.29 -24.65 -9.19
C ILE A 737 -18.55 -25.04 -7.89
N THR A 738 -19.18 -25.89 -7.09
CA THR A 738 -18.61 -26.43 -5.83
C THR A 738 -17.53 -27.49 -6.09
N HIS A 739 -16.61 -27.68 -5.14
CA HIS A 739 -15.55 -28.68 -5.23
C HIS A 739 -16.04 -30.11 -5.47
N LEU A 740 -17.15 -30.49 -4.83
CA LEU A 740 -17.74 -31.83 -5.03
C LEU A 740 -18.22 -32.02 -6.48
N GLU A 741 -18.84 -31.00 -7.07
CA GLU A 741 -19.32 -31.11 -8.45
C GLU A 741 -18.16 -31.09 -9.46
N ARG A 742 -17.13 -30.25 -9.22
CA ARG A 742 -15.87 -30.27 -9.99
C ARG A 742 -15.25 -31.67 -10.06
N ILE A 743 -15.20 -32.37 -8.92
CA ILE A 743 -14.68 -33.75 -8.84
C ILE A 743 -15.53 -34.70 -9.70
N LYS A 744 -16.86 -34.63 -9.64
CA LYS A 744 -17.74 -35.45 -10.50
C LYS A 744 -17.51 -35.17 -11.99
N MET A 745 -17.37 -33.90 -12.37
CA MET A 745 -17.15 -33.48 -13.76
C MET A 745 -15.85 -34.09 -14.32
N VAL A 746 -14.73 -34.01 -13.60
CA VAL A 746 -13.47 -34.59 -14.07
C VAL A 746 -13.45 -36.11 -14.01
N LEU A 747 -14.05 -36.74 -12.98
CA LEU A 747 -14.19 -38.19 -12.92
C LEU A 747 -15.08 -38.73 -14.06
N ARG A 748 -16.18 -38.05 -14.40
CA ARG A 748 -17.03 -38.38 -15.56
C ARG A 748 -16.21 -38.38 -16.85
N CYS A 749 -15.30 -37.41 -17.03
CA CYS A 749 -14.38 -37.42 -18.17
C CYS A 749 -13.49 -38.67 -18.15
N ARG A 750 -12.80 -38.96 -17.05
CA ARG A 750 -11.93 -40.14 -16.94
C ARG A 750 -12.67 -41.45 -17.23
N TYR A 751 -13.86 -41.66 -16.65
CA TYR A 751 -14.66 -42.85 -16.92
C TYR A 751 -15.09 -42.93 -18.40
N LEU A 752 -15.51 -41.80 -19.02
CA LEU A 752 -15.81 -41.78 -20.45
C LEU A 752 -14.59 -42.13 -21.31
N LEU A 753 -13.41 -41.53 -21.05
CA LEU A 753 -12.19 -41.83 -21.80
C LEU A 753 -11.80 -43.30 -21.66
N ARG A 754 -11.95 -43.89 -20.47
CA ARG A 754 -11.70 -45.32 -20.22
C ARG A 754 -12.66 -46.20 -21.01
N LEU A 755 -13.98 -45.99 -20.86
CA LEU A 755 -15.01 -46.74 -21.59
C LEU A 755 -14.84 -46.60 -23.11
N TRP A 756 -14.49 -45.41 -23.60
CA TRP A 756 -14.20 -45.16 -25.01
C TRP A 756 -12.96 -45.93 -25.48
N LYS A 757 -11.86 -45.93 -24.70
CA LYS A 757 -10.65 -46.72 -24.97
C LYS A 757 -10.94 -48.24 -24.97
N CYS A 758 -11.83 -48.73 -24.10
CA CYS A 758 -12.27 -50.13 -24.06
C CYS A 758 -13.18 -50.50 -25.25
N PHE A 759 -14.17 -49.67 -25.58
CA PHE A 759 -15.05 -49.85 -26.73
C PHE A 759 -14.27 -49.94 -28.04
N LEU A 760 -13.33 -49.01 -28.29
CA LEU A 760 -12.52 -49.04 -29.52
C LEU A 760 -11.65 -50.30 -29.60
N ASN A 761 -11.11 -50.78 -28.47
CA ASN A 761 -10.38 -52.05 -28.43
C ASN A 761 -11.30 -53.24 -28.79
N ALA A 762 -12.48 -53.34 -28.18
CA ALA A 762 -13.44 -54.43 -28.41
C ALA A 762 -13.97 -54.44 -29.86
N ALA A 763 -14.30 -53.26 -30.40
CA ALA A 763 -14.72 -53.07 -31.79
C ALA A 763 -13.56 -53.12 -32.82
N ARG A 764 -12.31 -53.31 -32.37
CA ARG A 764 -11.08 -53.32 -33.18
C ARG A 764 -10.85 -52.06 -34.01
N TYR A 765 -11.35 -50.91 -33.54
CA TYR A 765 -11.13 -49.62 -34.19
C TYR A 765 -9.77 -49.02 -33.81
N PRO A 766 -8.90 -48.66 -34.79
CA PRO A 766 -7.62 -48.03 -34.51
C PRO A 766 -7.78 -46.64 -33.87
N LYS A 767 -7.29 -46.50 -32.63
CA LYS A 767 -7.32 -45.26 -31.84
C LYS A 767 -6.72 -44.06 -32.59
N THR A 768 -5.73 -44.28 -33.45
CA THR A 768 -5.10 -43.22 -34.27
C THR A 768 -6.07 -42.47 -35.19
N ARG A 769 -7.19 -43.10 -35.61
CA ARG A 769 -8.22 -42.50 -36.47
C ARG A 769 -9.52 -42.17 -35.74
N TYR A 770 -9.89 -43.00 -34.76
CA TYR A 770 -11.24 -43.00 -34.16
C TYR A 770 -11.30 -42.45 -32.72
N TYR A 771 -10.16 -42.06 -32.15
CA TYR A 771 -10.00 -41.45 -30.83
C TYR A 771 -9.39 -40.04 -30.94
N ILE A 772 -9.35 -39.31 -29.82
CA ILE A 772 -8.55 -38.08 -29.68
C ILE A 772 -7.04 -38.37 -29.81
N SER A 773 -6.22 -37.32 -29.98
CA SER A 773 -4.77 -37.49 -30.06
C SER A 773 -4.18 -37.97 -28.73
N ARG A 774 -2.98 -38.58 -28.78
CA ARG A 774 -2.31 -39.03 -27.56
C ARG A 774 -2.05 -37.84 -26.63
N GLU A 775 -1.61 -36.73 -27.20
CA GLU A 775 -1.39 -35.47 -26.47
C GLU A 775 -2.67 -34.93 -25.83
N ALA A 776 -3.82 -35.12 -26.48
CA ALA A 776 -5.11 -34.74 -25.92
C ALA A 776 -5.54 -35.65 -24.76
N ASP A 777 -5.32 -36.96 -24.87
CA ASP A 777 -5.55 -37.94 -23.80
C ASP A 777 -4.65 -37.64 -22.58
N ASP A 778 -3.35 -37.47 -22.80
CA ASP A 778 -2.36 -37.13 -21.77
C ASP A 778 -2.71 -35.82 -21.03
N ILE A 779 -3.17 -34.78 -21.76
CA ILE A 779 -3.60 -33.49 -21.18
C ILE A 779 -4.86 -33.66 -20.32
N LEU A 780 -5.86 -34.43 -20.78
CA LEU A 780 -7.09 -34.66 -20.02
C LEU A 780 -6.81 -35.44 -18.74
N ASP A 781 -5.99 -36.50 -18.81
CA ASP A 781 -5.62 -37.26 -17.60
C ASP A 781 -4.85 -36.39 -16.59
N THR A 782 -3.94 -35.53 -17.06
CA THR A 782 -3.23 -34.57 -16.18
C THR A 782 -4.16 -33.52 -15.55
N LEU A 783 -5.20 -33.08 -16.27
CA LEU A 783 -6.22 -32.18 -15.72
C LEU A 783 -7.12 -32.88 -14.69
N VAL A 784 -7.46 -34.15 -14.89
CA VAL A 784 -8.26 -34.91 -13.92
C VAL A 784 -7.48 -35.12 -12.63
N ASP A 785 -6.26 -35.67 -12.72
CA ASP A 785 -5.40 -35.89 -11.55
C ASP A 785 -4.99 -34.57 -10.89
N GLY A 786 -4.75 -33.54 -11.70
CA GLY A 786 -4.41 -32.20 -11.24
C GLY A 786 -5.50 -31.56 -10.38
N LEU A 787 -6.76 -31.59 -10.83
CA LEU A 787 -7.85 -30.96 -10.07
C LEU A 787 -8.13 -31.69 -8.77
N ILE A 788 -8.15 -33.03 -8.79
CA ILE A 788 -8.40 -33.83 -7.58
C ILE A 788 -7.19 -33.73 -6.63
N GLY A 789 -5.96 -33.73 -7.15
CA GLY A 789 -4.74 -33.50 -6.38
C GLY A 789 -4.73 -32.14 -5.68
N LEU A 790 -5.18 -31.07 -6.34
CA LEU A 790 -5.35 -29.76 -5.69
C LEU A 790 -6.34 -29.81 -4.53
N VAL A 791 -7.46 -30.53 -4.67
CA VAL A 791 -8.42 -30.70 -3.55
C VAL A 791 -7.77 -31.43 -2.38
N TYR A 792 -7.03 -32.52 -2.61
CA TYR A 792 -6.31 -33.22 -1.55
C TYR A 792 -5.28 -32.31 -0.85
N VAL A 793 -4.45 -31.59 -1.60
CA VAL A 793 -3.46 -30.67 -1.02
C VAL A 793 -4.10 -29.58 -0.18
N TYR A 794 -5.16 -28.92 -0.68
CA TYR A 794 -5.85 -27.87 0.07
C TYR A 794 -6.69 -28.38 1.26
N ARG A 795 -7.04 -29.67 1.29
CA ARG A 795 -7.81 -30.28 2.37
C ARG A 795 -6.92 -30.83 3.49
N ASP A 796 -5.81 -31.48 3.12
CA ASP A 796 -5.03 -32.34 4.03
C ASP A 796 -3.64 -31.76 4.36
N HIS A 797 -3.06 -30.93 3.48
CA HIS A 797 -1.64 -30.52 3.56
C HIS A 797 -1.40 -29.03 3.83
N LEU A 798 -2.45 -28.22 4.03
CA LEU A 798 -2.34 -26.79 4.38
C LEU A 798 -2.52 -26.49 5.88
N GLY A 799 -2.53 -27.53 6.73
CA GLY A 799 -2.67 -27.39 8.17
C GLY A 799 -4.08 -26.97 8.60
N GLU A 800 -4.19 -26.35 9.78
CA GLU A 800 -5.50 -25.97 10.35
C GLU A 800 -6.14 -24.74 9.68
N GLN A 801 -5.33 -23.92 8.98
CA GLN A 801 -5.77 -22.69 8.33
C GLN A 801 -6.56 -23.01 7.06
N ARG A 802 -7.75 -22.41 6.93
CA ARG A 802 -8.63 -22.62 5.77
C ARG A 802 -8.28 -21.66 4.63
N TYR A 803 -7.84 -22.21 3.51
CA TYR A 803 -7.62 -21.47 2.27
C TYR A 803 -8.69 -21.81 1.23
N PRO A 804 -9.26 -20.83 0.49
CA PRO A 804 -10.11 -21.12 -0.65
C PRO A 804 -9.27 -21.66 -1.81
N LEU A 805 -9.70 -22.76 -2.42
CA LEU A 805 -9.06 -23.32 -3.62
C LEU A 805 -9.70 -22.68 -4.85
N LEU A 806 -9.03 -21.74 -5.51
CA LEU A 806 -9.52 -21.08 -6.73
C LEU A 806 -8.87 -21.72 -7.97
N PRO A 807 -9.47 -22.74 -8.66
CA PRO A 807 -8.73 -23.56 -9.62
C PRO A 807 -8.23 -22.77 -10.84
N TRP A 808 -8.95 -21.73 -11.26
CA TRP A 808 -8.55 -20.83 -12.35
C TRP A 808 -7.31 -19.99 -12.05
N LEU A 809 -6.83 -19.92 -10.80
CA LEU A 809 -5.55 -19.30 -10.43
C LEU A 809 -4.37 -20.29 -10.43
N HIS A 810 -4.63 -21.57 -10.69
CA HIS A 810 -3.63 -22.61 -10.94
C HIS A 810 -3.53 -22.86 -12.46
N SER A 811 -3.06 -21.86 -13.22
CA SER A 811 -3.01 -21.86 -14.69
C SER A 811 -1.85 -21.01 -15.23
N THR A 812 -1.52 -21.17 -16.51
CA THR A 812 -0.44 -20.41 -17.18
C THR A 812 -0.85 -19.07 -17.77
N GLU A 813 -2.15 -18.75 -17.79
CA GLU A 813 -2.73 -17.45 -18.20
C GLU A 813 -2.01 -16.23 -17.62
N ILE A 814 -1.43 -16.39 -16.43
CA ILE A 814 -0.68 -15.37 -15.71
C ILE A 814 0.62 -15.02 -16.45
N CYS A 815 1.38 -16.02 -16.91
CA CYS A 815 2.57 -15.81 -17.70
C CYS A 815 2.22 -15.26 -19.10
N GLU A 816 1.12 -15.71 -19.69
CA GLU A 816 0.60 -15.14 -20.95
C GLU A 816 0.24 -13.66 -20.79
N HIS A 817 -0.41 -13.27 -19.69
CA HIS A 817 -0.70 -11.87 -19.36
C HIS A 817 0.58 -11.05 -19.16
N VAL A 818 1.60 -11.58 -18.47
CA VAL A 818 2.91 -10.91 -18.38
C VAL A 818 3.48 -10.66 -19.78
N PHE A 819 3.49 -11.66 -20.67
CA PHE A 819 3.96 -11.47 -22.05
C PHE A 819 3.07 -10.50 -22.85
N ALA A 820 1.76 -10.45 -22.60
CA ALA A 820 0.87 -9.46 -23.22
C ALA A 820 1.19 -8.04 -22.75
N GLU A 821 1.47 -7.81 -21.47
CA GLU A 821 1.94 -6.51 -20.94
C GLU A 821 3.33 -6.13 -21.51
N CYS A 822 4.25 -7.09 -21.69
CA CYS A 822 5.53 -6.85 -22.39
C CYS A 822 5.29 -6.29 -23.79
N ARG A 823 4.43 -6.95 -24.59
CA ARG A 823 4.13 -6.55 -25.98
C ARG A 823 3.44 -5.19 -26.09
N LYS A 824 2.77 -4.70 -25.04
CA LYS A 824 2.23 -3.32 -24.98
C LYS A 824 3.33 -2.27 -24.79
N LEU A 825 4.45 -2.62 -24.15
CA LEU A 825 5.61 -1.73 -23.97
C LEU A 825 6.53 -1.74 -25.20
N VAL A 826 6.89 -2.93 -25.67
CA VAL A 826 7.74 -3.17 -26.84
C VAL A 826 7.22 -4.44 -27.51
N LYS A 827 6.72 -4.33 -28.75
CA LYS A 827 6.05 -5.43 -29.47
C LYS A 827 6.96 -6.65 -29.63
N ASP A 828 8.16 -6.41 -30.14
CA ASP A 828 9.18 -7.42 -30.42
C ASP A 828 10.42 -7.00 -29.61
N PHE A 829 10.70 -7.71 -28.51
CA PHE A 829 11.63 -7.26 -27.47
C PHE A 829 12.75 -8.26 -27.22
N THR A 830 13.96 -7.77 -26.96
CA THR A 830 15.11 -8.62 -26.60
C THR A 830 15.04 -9.05 -25.13
N HIS A 831 15.85 -10.04 -24.74
CA HIS A 831 15.99 -10.38 -23.32
C HIS A 831 16.50 -9.20 -22.47
N LEU A 832 17.36 -8.33 -23.03
CA LEU A 832 17.81 -7.12 -22.35
C LEU A 832 16.67 -6.12 -22.14
N ASP A 833 15.81 -5.93 -23.15
CA ASP A 833 14.60 -5.11 -23.02
C ASP A 833 13.67 -5.67 -21.94
N PHE A 834 13.51 -7.00 -21.88
CA PHE A 834 12.73 -7.67 -20.84
C PHE A 834 13.23 -7.29 -19.43
N LEU A 835 14.53 -7.44 -19.16
CA LEU A 835 15.14 -7.09 -17.87
C LEU A 835 14.91 -5.62 -17.50
N HIS A 836 15.02 -4.70 -18.46
CA HIS A 836 14.78 -3.27 -18.24
C HIS A 836 13.30 -2.88 -18.11
N MET A 837 12.37 -3.70 -18.63
CA MET A 837 10.94 -3.45 -18.47
C MET A 837 10.33 -4.05 -17.20
N VAL A 838 10.96 -5.03 -16.53
CA VAL A 838 10.39 -5.66 -15.29
C VAL A 838 9.90 -4.65 -14.23
N PRO A 839 10.59 -3.52 -13.93
CA PRO A 839 10.08 -2.53 -12.99
C PRO A 839 8.81 -1.81 -13.47
N ARG A 840 8.59 -1.70 -14.80
CA ARG A 840 7.34 -1.19 -15.39
C ARG A 840 6.27 -2.27 -15.41
N LEU A 841 6.63 -3.52 -15.74
CA LEU A 841 5.72 -4.67 -15.75
C LEU A 841 5.10 -4.88 -14.37
N HIS A 842 5.87 -4.83 -13.29
CA HIS A 842 5.31 -4.93 -11.93
C HIS A 842 4.20 -3.89 -11.68
N ILE A 843 4.41 -2.64 -12.10
CA ILE A 843 3.38 -1.58 -11.96
C ILE A 843 2.17 -1.88 -12.86
N MET A 844 2.38 -2.35 -14.09
CA MET A 844 1.30 -2.68 -15.04
C MET A 844 0.47 -3.90 -14.61
N ILE A 845 1.11 -4.95 -14.07
CA ILE A 845 0.45 -6.14 -13.52
C ILE A 845 -0.38 -5.77 -12.29
N ARG A 846 0.16 -4.93 -11.39
CA ARG A 846 -0.60 -4.38 -10.25
C ARG A 846 -1.78 -3.52 -10.72
N ALA A 847 -1.59 -2.68 -11.74
CA ALA A 847 -2.65 -1.87 -12.34
C ALA A 847 -3.76 -2.74 -12.93
N ALA A 848 -3.41 -3.76 -13.73
CA ALA A 848 -4.37 -4.71 -14.29
C ALA A 848 -5.15 -5.43 -13.18
N SER A 849 -4.47 -5.84 -12.10
CA SER A 849 -5.10 -6.55 -10.97
C SER A 849 -6.06 -5.67 -10.15
N LEU A 850 -5.84 -4.35 -10.11
CA LEU A 850 -6.65 -3.40 -9.34
C LEU A 850 -7.76 -2.71 -10.15
N PHE A 851 -7.61 -2.59 -11.48
CA PHE A 851 -8.49 -1.77 -12.32
C PHE A 851 -9.10 -2.51 -13.53
N SER A 852 -8.71 -3.75 -13.82
CA SER A 852 -9.31 -4.51 -14.92
C SER A 852 -10.69 -5.03 -14.55
N LYS A 853 -11.72 -4.64 -15.31
CA LYS A 853 -13.00 -5.34 -15.32
C LYS A 853 -12.94 -6.43 -16.38
N GLY A 854 -13.08 -7.69 -15.97
CA GLY A 854 -13.04 -8.81 -16.91
C GLY A 854 -14.15 -8.72 -17.96
N THR A 855 -13.77 -8.88 -19.22
CA THR A 855 -14.69 -8.85 -20.37
C THR A 855 -15.25 -10.24 -20.66
N ASP A 856 -16.55 -10.37 -20.88
CA ASP A 856 -17.15 -11.65 -21.27
C ASP A 856 -16.54 -12.18 -22.60
N PRO A 857 -15.84 -13.34 -22.60
CA PRO A 857 -15.29 -13.93 -23.82
C PRO A 857 -16.37 -14.40 -24.81
N LYS A 858 -17.59 -14.66 -24.35
CA LYS A 858 -18.70 -15.09 -25.22
C LYS A 858 -19.23 -13.93 -26.06
N ALA A 859 -19.14 -12.70 -25.56
CA ALA A 859 -19.64 -11.48 -26.19
C ALA A 859 -18.72 -10.85 -27.26
N ARG A 860 -17.53 -11.40 -27.54
CA ARG A 860 -16.56 -10.82 -28.49
C ARG A 860 -15.99 -11.82 -29.50
N ALA A 861 -15.83 -11.36 -30.73
CA ALA A 861 -15.27 -12.16 -31.83
C ALA A 861 -13.73 -12.25 -31.85
N MET A 862 -13.01 -11.41 -31.10
CA MET A 862 -11.53 -11.36 -30.99
C MET A 862 -11.06 -10.71 -29.68
N GLY A 863 -9.87 -11.11 -29.21
CA GLY A 863 -9.11 -10.47 -28.13
C GLY A 863 -8.84 -11.39 -26.94
N TYR A 864 -7.74 -11.16 -26.20
CA TYR A 864 -7.46 -11.91 -24.97
C TYR A 864 -8.49 -11.57 -23.89
N SER A 865 -9.20 -12.58 -23.37
CA SER A 865 -10.05 -12.43 -22.19
C SER A 865 -9.32 -12.96 -20.95
N HIS A 866 -8.83 -12.01 -20.14
CA HIS A 866 -8.24 -12.29 -18.83
C HIS A 866 -9.36 -12.51 -17.81
N SER A 867 -10.00 -13.69 -17.89
CA SER A 867 -11.12 -14.08 -17.03
C SER A 867 -10.76 -13.92 -15.55
N TYR A 868 -9.58 -14.37 -15.13
CA TYR A 868 -9.12 -14.43 -13.73
C TYR A 868 -9.07 -13.08 -12.97
N LEU A 869 -9.22 -11.93 -13.64
CA LEU A 869 -9.10 -10.60 -13.03
C LEU A 869 -10.42 -9.99 -12.50
N ASN A 870 -11.59 -10.58 -12.76
CA ASN A 870 -12.85 -9.99 -12.31
C ASN A 870 -13.25 -10.46 -10.90
N PRO A 871 -13.39 -9.57 -9.89
CA PRO A 871 -13.87 -9.98 -8.56
C PRO A 871 -15.40 -10.12 -8.46
N GLU A 872 -16.18 -9.59 -9.41
CA GLU A 872 -17.60 -9.29 -9.22
C GLU A 872 -18.54 -10.52 -9.15
N ASN A 873 -18.10 -11.71 -9.61
CA ASN A 873 -18.96 -12.91 -9.77
C ASN A 873 -18.51 -14.15 -8.98
N ALA A 874 -17.51 -14.07 -8.10
CA ALA A 874 -16.96 -15.24 -7.42
C ALA A 874 -17.65 -15.54 -6.07
N HIS A 875 -18.33 -16.68 -5.96
CA HIS A 875 -18.96 -17.12 -4.71
C HIS A 875 -17.95 -17.78 -3.78
N ILE A 876 -17.11 -16.97 -3.12
CA ILE A 876 -16.00 -17.42 -2.24
C ILE A 876 -16.44 -18.52 -1.25
N ALA A 877 -17.65 -18.42 -0.69
CA ALA A 877 -18.20 -19.42 0.24
C ALA A 877 -18.32 -20.84 -0.35
N LEU A 878 -18.67 -20.99 -1.63
CA LEU A 878 -18.80 -22.30 -2.31
C LEU A 878 -17.45 -22.96 -2.62
N VAL A 879 -16.36 -22.23 -2.38
CA VAL A 879 -15.01 -22.52 -2.86
C VAL A 879 -14.02 -22.69 -1.68
N VAL A 880 -14.51 -22.66 -0.44
CA VAL A 880 -13.77 -23.12 0.75
C VAL A 880 -13.83 -24.65 0.83
N THR A 881 -12.68 -25.32 0.93
CA THR A 881 -12.56 -26.79 0.81
C THR A 881 -13.13 -27.59 2.00
N ARG A 882 -13.56 -26.94 3.09
CA ARG A 882 -13.86 -27.60 4.37
C ARG A 882 -15.34 -27.63 4.79
N ASP A 883 -16.26 -27.62 3.83
CA ASP A 883 -17.70 -27.88 4.08
C ASP A 883 -18.13 -29.34 3.84
N LEU A 884 -17.23 -30.21 3.38
CA LEU A 884 -17.50 -31.64 3.19
C LEU A 884 -17.57 -32.47 4.49
N HIS A 885 -17.49 -31.85 5.68
CA HIS A 885 -17.55 -32.59 6.96
C HIS A 885 -18.42 -31.96 8.07
N LYS A 886 -19.43 -31.14 7.74
CA LYS A 886 -20.46 -30.67 8.71
C LYS A 886 -21.90 -30.78 8.22
N LYS A 887 -22.28 -31.93 7.64
CA LYS A 887 -23.70 -32.33 7.50
C LYS A 887 -24.31 -32.98 8.77
N CYS A 888 -23.77 -32.65 9.94
CA CYS A 888 -24.36 -32.90 11.25
C CYS A 888 -23.99 -31.75 12.20
N GLY A 889 -24.98 -31.19 12.90
CA GLY A 889 -24.77 -30.17 13.95
C GLY A 889 -25.07 -28.73 13.53
N LYS A 890 -26.33 -28.34 13.72
CA LYS A 890 -26.94 -26.99 13.68
C LYS A 890 -26.02 -25.82 14.10
N GLY A 891 -26.19 -24.68 13.42
CA GLY A 891 -26.29 -23.37 14.09
C GLY A 891 -25.25 -22.28 13.73
N ALA A 892 -25.76 -21.04 13.64
CA ALA A 892 -25.05 -19.76 13.54
C ALA A 892 -24.25 -19.46 12.26
N ILE A 893 -24.88 -18.69 11.37
CA ILE A 893 -24.21 -17.83 10.39
C ILE A 893 -23.85 -16.51 11.09
N LEU A 894 -22.60 -16.08 10.97
CA LEU A 894 -22.15 -14.68 11.03
C LEU A 894 -20.82 -14.55 10.27
#